data_AF-A0A424P3B9-F1
#
_entry.id   AF-A0A424P3B9-F1
#
_cell.length_a   1.000
_cell.length_b   1.000
_cell.length_c   1.000
_cell.angle_alpha   90.00
_cell.angle_beta   90.00
_cell.angle_gamma   90.00
#
_symmetry.space_group_name_H-M   'P 1'
#
loop_
_entity.id
_entity.type
_entity.pdbx_description
1 polymer ?
#
loop_
_entity_poly.entity_id
_entity_poly.type
_entity_poly.pdbx_seq_one_letter_code
_entity_poly.pdbx_strand_id
1 'polypeptide(L)'
;MKKNIYVILIFAIILFISCKKSEKQINPFYNDVVEKLSDAIGYEIKDKNLNAISIAIIKQDDFFWAEGFGFIDEEKKIKADENTIYRVGSVSKLFTDIAIMKKSEVGGIDIDLPIQNYLPKFNPKNIYNNKPITLRQLMSHRAGILREPAYGNYFADNEPSLKKTVESINKSSLIHPPGTKTKYSNAGIAVVGYTLEKVFQKPYVEFMQENVLNPLGMNNSSFKFKNSMSLNLAEANMWSYDGRSFKAPRFELGMIPAGSLYSSVTDLAKFVNMIFSDGSLSGEKFINPGTLKEMFTPQFTNSEESGYGIGFRISKHNNYKMVSHGGAIYGYSTQLSALPEPKIGVVVASSVDISNSITRKISSYALDLLIAKERRLQLPEYIKTKSIEKEIADNLIGDYENALNRITIKKIENRIILENDYFEVPIKKFNSKFISDGKINQAGILIEKRGDTLIVNKKEYQKVIKHSDPNFPKDWLGLIGEYGWDHNILYVYEDAGSLWVLIEWIEKNKLIQENKSLFKFPKKTGMYRGEKLNFKINANGIATEVSILNGPIFKRRSPLSLTKKIFKITPIKSIDELRKEAERSNPPLGNSKSEKFDLIEIKSIDKSIKYDIRYASENNFMGSKFYKTSNAFLQRPAAEALKRVNEKLRSYGFGLLIHDAYRPWYVTKMFWDATPEDKKIFVANPQNGSRHNRGCAVDLTLYELSTGSPVEMVSGYDEFTERAFPYYYGGTTKQRSLRDLLRKKMESEGFSVYEYEWWHFDYKDWKKYGIGNLKFEDIK
;
A
#
# COMPACT_ATOMS: atom_id res chain seq x y z
N MET A 1 38.58 67.86 -30.54
CA MET A 1 38.35 66.63 -31.33
C MET A 1 37.99 65.49 -30.37
N LYS A 2 36.78 64.90 -30.54
CA LYS A 2 36.37 63.49 -30.34
C LYS A 2 36.83 62.77 -29.04
N LYS A 3 36.04 61.98 -28.30
CA LYS A 3 34.68 61.41 -28.44
C LYS A 3 34.42 60.57 -27.17
N ASN A 4 33.19 60.65 -26.65
CA ASN A 4 32.28 59.53 -26.31
C ASN A 4 32.44 58.60 -25.08
N ILE A 5 31.32 58.57 -24.32
CA ILE A 5 30.61 57.44 -23.67
C ILE A 5 31.25 56.96 -22.36
N TYR A 6 30.63 57.12 -21.17
CA TYR A 6 29.41 56.42 -20.75
C TYR A 6 28.46 57.26 -19.89
N VAL A 7 27.19 57.19 -20.29
CA VAL A 7 25.97 57.55 -19.57
C VAL A 7 25.58 56.36 -18.68
N ILE A 8 24.80 56.64 -17.63
CA ILE A 8 24.02 55.74 -16.76
C ILE A 8 24.73 55.31 -15.47
N LEU A 9 24.63 56.14 -14.42
CA LEU A 9 24.64 55.64 -13.05
C LEU A 9 23.88 56.52 -12.05
N ILE A 10 22.72 57.10 -12.43
CA ILE A 10 21.82 57.74 -11.47
C ILE A 10 20.38 57.55 -11.96
N PHE A 11 19.77 56.39 -11.67
CA PHE A 11 18.32 56.20 -11.55
C PHE A 11 18.02 54.72 -11.21
N ALA A 12 18.35 54.30 -9.98
CA ALA A 12 17.88 53.02 -9.42
C ALA A 12 17.96 53.02 -7.88
N ILE A 13 17.50 54.10 -7.25
CA ILE A 13 17.17 54.08 -5.82
C ILE A 13 15.72 54.51 -5.75
N ILE A 14 14.80 53.55 -5.86
CA ILE A 14 13.42 53.54 -5.36
C ILE A 14 12.83 52.19 -5.80
N LEU A 15 12.23 51.47 -4.84
CA LEU A 15 11.44 50.23 -4.97
C LEU A 15 12.17 48.88 -5.04
N PHE A 16 13.04 48.60 -4.07
CA PHE A 16 13.02 47.27 -3.43
C PHE A 16 12.09 47.36 -2.21
N ILE A 17 10.78 47.44 -2.43
CA ILE A 17 9.85 46.94 -1.43
C ILE A 17 10.02 45.43 -1.48
N SER A 18 10.91 44.93 -0.63
CA SER A 18 10.95 43.53 -0.25
C SER A 18 9.52 43.16 0.13
N CYS A 19 8.88 42.34 -0.70
CA CYS A 19 7.67 41.66 -0.35
C CYS A 19 8.07 40.66 0.75
N LYS A 20 8.20 41.15 1.99
CA LYS A 20 8.24 40.30 3.17
C LYS A 20 6.93 39.52 3.13
N LYS A 21 6.99 38.25 2.74
CA LYS A 21 5.98 37.25 3.13
C LYS A 21 5.74 37.53 4.61
N SER A 22 4.54 37.96 4.99
CA SER A 22 4.22 38.08 6.41
C SER A 22 4.31 36.66 6.95
N GLU A 23 5.42 36.32 7.62
CA GLU A 23 5.43 35.17 8.51
C GLU A 23 4.30 35.46 9.49
N LYS A 24 3.18 34.74 9.36
CA LYS A 24 2.13 34.78 10.37
C LYS A 24 2.81 34.38 11.66
N GLN A 25 3.06 35.36 12.52
CA GLN A 25 3.78 35.13 13.76
C GLN A 25 2.88 34.24 14.61
N ILE A 26 3.28 32.97 14.76
CA ILE A 26 2.60 32.01 15.62
C ILE A 26 2.45 32.67 16.98
N ASN A 27 1.23 32.64 17.54
CA ASN A 27 1.02 33.17 18.88
C ASN A 27 2.00 32.47 19.85
N PRO A 28 2.92 33.21 20.50
CA PRO A 28 3.97 32.62 21.33
C PRO A 28 3.44 31.70 22.43
N PHE A 29 2.17 31.87 22.82
CA PHE A 29 1.48 30.98 23.76
C PHE A 29 1.61 29.51 23.35
N TYR A 30 1.58 29.17 22.07
CA TYR A 30 1.52 27.79 21.59
C TYR A 30 2.85 27.25 21.02
N ASN A 31 3.98 27.94 21.23
CA ASN A 31 5.27 27.50 20.69
C ASN A 31 5.67 26.09 21.14
N ASP A 32 5.36 25.72 22.37
CA ASP A 32 5.61 24.38 22.94
C ASP A 32 4.74 23.29 22.30
N VAL A 33 3.50 23.62 21.91
CA VAL A 33 2.61 22.73 21.14
C VAL A 33 3.20 22.47 19.75
N VAL A 34 3.65 23.52 19.06
CA VAL A 34 4.27 23.41 17.73
C VAL A 34 5.55 22.60 17.80
N GLU A 35 6.45 22.88 18.75
CA GLU A 35 7.69 22.14 18.93
C GLU A 35 7.45 20.64 19.13
N LYS A 36 6.53 20.28 20.03
CA LYS A 36 6.14 18.89 20.28
C LYS A 36 5.53 18.20 19.07
N LEU A 37 4.74 18.92 18.26
CA LEU A 37 4.16 18.37 17.04
C LEU A 37 5.21 18.17 15.95
N SER A 38 6.10 19.13 15.75
CA SER A 38 7.19 19.04 14.79
C SER A 38 8.12 17.87 15.10
N ASP A 39 8.46 17.65 16.38
CA ASP A 39 9.23 16.48 16.83
C ASP A 39 8.47 15.16 16.58
N ALA A 40 7.18 15.11 16.88
CA ALA A 40 6.35 13.93 16.62
C ALA A 40 6.25 13.59 15.12
N ILE A 41 6.02 14.59 14.26
CA ILE A 41 5.94 14.42 12.81
C ILE A 41 7.30 13.99 12.25
N GLY A 42 8.39 14.64 12.67
CA GLY A 42 9.75 14.26 12.29
C GLY A 42 10.11 12.82 12.67
N TYR A 43 9.68 12.39 13.86
CA TYR A 43 9.81 10.99 14.28
C TYR A 43 9.06 10.03 13.35
N GLU A 44 7.78 10.29 13.05
CA GLU A 44 6.97 9.40 12.20
C GLU A 44 7.47 9.36 10.75
N ILE A 45 7.92 10.50 10.19
CA ILE A 45 8.55 10.56 8.85
C ILE A 45 9.76 9.63 8.77
N LYS A 46 10.68 9.75 9.74
CA LYS A 46 11.91 8.96 9.78
C LYS A 46 11.61 7.48 10.03
N ASP A 47 10.75 7.18 10.99
CA ASP A 47 10.52 5.81 11.45
C ASP A 47 9.65 4.99 10.47
N LYS A 48 8.74 5.64 9.74
CA LYS A 48 7.81 4.99 8.80
C LYS A 48 8.18 5.20 7.33
N ASN A 49 9.28 5.91 7.06
CA ASN A 49 9.74 6.26 5.71
C ASN A 49 8.62 6.94 4.90
N LEU A 50 8.19 8.12 5.37
CA LEU A 50 7.17 8.93 4.73
C LEU A 50 7.83 10.02 3.88
N ASN A 51 7.27 10.32 2.71
CA ASN A 51 7.83 11.35 1.83
C ASN A 51 7.46 12.76 2.31
N ALA A 52 6.16 13.05 2.39
CA ALA A 52 5.64 14.33 2.84
C ALA A 52 4.48 14.17 3.84
N ILE A 53 4.42 15.09 4.80
CA ILE A 53 3.25 15.36 5.64
C ILE A 53 3.02 16.87 5.67
N SER A 54 1.78 17.31 5.50
CA SER A 54 1.37 18.67 5.85
C SER A 54 0.29 18.64 6.93
N ILE A 55 0.28 19.64 7.79
CA ILE A 55 -0.69 19.82 8.87
C ILE A 55 -1.20 21.26 8.91
N ALA A 56 -2.48 21.43 9.25
CA ALA A 56 -3.07 22.71 9.62
C ALA A 56 -3.88 22.56 10.91
N ILE A 57 -3.74 23.52 11.82
CA ILE A 57 -4.48 23.64 13.07
C ILE A 57 -5.34 24.90 13.03
N ILE A 58 -6.61 24.74 13.39
CA ILE A 58 -7.64 25.76 13.35
C ILE A 58 -8.16 25.99 14.78
N LYS A 59 -8.24 27.25 15.23
CA LYS A 59 -8.79 27.62 16.53
C LYS A 59 -9.59 28.92 16.41
N GLN A 60 -10.85 28.91 16.85
CA GLN A 60 -11.70 30.12 17.01
C GLN A 60 -11.58 31.14 15.86
N ASP A 61 -12.10 30.76 14.68
CA ASP A 61 -12.19 31.61 13.48
C ASP A 61 -10.84 32.11 12.88
N ASP A 62 -9.69 31.76 13.47
CA ASP A 62 -8.34 32.07 12.96
C ASP A 62 -7.49 30.82 12.72
N PHE A 63 -6.61 30.95 11.73
CA PHE A 63 -5.57 29.98 11.42
C PHE A 63 -4.43 30.13 12.42
N PHE A 64 -4.25 29.12 13.29
CA PHE A 64 -3.22 29.17 14.31
C PHE A 64 -1.84 28.74 13.78
N TRP A 65 -1.74 27.61 13.07
CA TRP A 65 -0.47 27.10 12.51
C TRP A 65 -0.72 26.15 11.33
N ALA A 66 0.10 26.22 10.30
CA ALA A 66 0.14 25.25 9.23
C ALA A 66 1.57 25.11 8.69
N GLU A 67 2.00 23.89 8.42
CA GLU A 67 3.38 23.58 8.03
C GLU A 67 3.45 22.28 7.22
N GLY A 68 4.49 22.15 6.39
CA GLY A 68 4.84 20.93 5.68
C GLY A 68 6.19 20.38 6.11
N PHE A 69 6.29 19.06 6.10
CA PHE A 69 7.45 18.30 6.54
C PHE A 69 7.83 17.27 5.48
N GLY A 70 9.14 17.06 5.29
CA GLY A 70 9.66 16.17 4.26
C GLY A 70 9.67 16.82 2.87
N PHE A 71 9.53 16.00 1.82
CA PHE A 71 9.70 16.42 0.43
C PHE A 71 8.51 15.98 -0.43
N ILE A 72 7.97 16.91 -1.21
CA ILE A 72 6.98 16.61 -2.25
C ILE A 72 7.62 15.91 -3.45
N ASP A 73 8.93 16.09 -3.62
CA ASP A 73 9.77 15.40 -4.59
C ASP A 73 11.17 15.21 -3.97
N GLU A 74 11.47 13.99 -3.56
CA GLU A 74 12.73 13.63 -2.89
C GLU A 74 13.93 13.68 -3.85
N GLU A 75 13.72 13.40 -5.15
CA GLU A 75 14.76 13.43 -6.17
C GLU A 75 15.17 14.88 -6.47
N LYS A 76 14.19 15.78 -6.59
CA LYS A 76 14.41 17.22 -6.82
C LYS A 76 14.61 18.04 -5.55
N LYS A 77 14.54 17.41 -4.37
CA LYS A 77 14.64 18.05 -3.04
C LYS A 77 13.66 19.21 -2.83
N ILE A 78 12.45 19.10 -3.38
CA ILE A 78 11.40 20.11 -3.19
C ILE A 78 10.69 19.82 -1.87
N LYS A 79 10.79 20.73 -0.91
CA LYS A 79 10.19 20.57 0.43
C LYS A 79 8.67 20.65 0.38
N ALA A 80 8.02 19.91 1.26
CA ALA A 80 6.60 20.12 1.55
C ALA A 80 6.39 21.40 2.34
N ASP A 81 5.23 22.02 2.13
CA ASP A 81 4.75 23.22 2.83
C ASP A 81 3.25 23.11 3.13
N GLU A 82 2.66 24.17 3.67
CA GLU A 82 1.23 24.22 4.02
C GLU A 82 0.28 24.26 2.79
N ASN A 83 0.80 24.64 1.62
CA ASN A 83 0.04 24.76 0.37
C ASN A 83 0.22 23.57 -0.58
N THR A 84 1.06 22.62 -0.19
CA THR A 84 1.25 21.34 -0.87
C THR A 84 -0.10 20.66 -1.08
N ILE A 85 -0.33 20.21 -2.31
CA ILE A 85 -1.55 19.59 -2.77
C ILE A 85 -1.44 18.07 -2.62
N TYR A 86 -2.48 17.47 -2.07
CA TYR A 86 -2.64 16.03 -1.91
C TYR A 86 -3.96 15.59 -2.56
N ARG A 87 -4.07 14.32 -2.96
CA ARG A 87 -5.39 13.71 -3.20
C ARG A 87 -5.97 13.33 -1.86
N VAL A 88 -7.04 14.00 -1.42
CA VAL A 88 -7.53 13.86 -0.03
C VAL A 88 -8.48 12.67 0.17
N GLY A 89 -8.63 11.84 -0.87
CA GLY A 89 -9.43 10.63 -0.86
C GLY A 89 -10.85 10.88 -0.36
N SER A 90 -11.33 10.03 0.54
CA SER A 90 -12.72 10.06 0.99
C SER A 90 -13.15 11.30 1.80
N VAL A 91 -12.23 12.22 2.16
CA VAL A 91 -12.64 13.56 2.65
C VAL A 91 -13.49 14.30 1.61
N SER A 92 -13.33 13.97 0.32
CA SER A 92 -14.18 14.43 -0.80
C SER A 92 -15.69 14.34 -0.52
N LYS A 93 -16.13 13.28 0.16
CA LYS A 93 -17.56 13.01 0.42
C LYS A 93 -18.23 14.12 1.22
N LEU A 94 -17.50 14.73 2.15
CA LEU A 94 -18.01 15.85 2.96
C LEU A 94 -18.50 17.01 2.08
N PHE A 95 -17.77 17.29 1.01
CA PHE A 95 -18.10 18.36 0.07
C PHE A 95 -19.29 17.98 -0.82
N THR A 96 -19.36 16.73 -1.29
CA THR A 96 -20.54 16.25 -2.03
C THR A 96 -21.80 16.32 -1.16
N ASP A 97 -21.72 15.83 0.07
CA ASP A 97 -22.86 15.72 0.96
C ASP A 97 -23.34 17.10 1.43
N ILE A 98 -22.43 18.03 1.74
CA ILE A 98 -22.83 19.40 2.10
C ILE A 98 -23.51 20.13 0.95
N ALA A 99 -23.14 19.83 -0.31
CA ALA A 99 -23.79 20.42 -1.47
C ALA A 99 -25.26 19.99 -1.60
N ILE A 100 -25.55 18.71 -1.31
CA ILE A 100 -26.93 18.20 -1.23
C ILE A 100 -27.68 18.86 -0.08
N MET A 101 -27.07 18.94 1.11
CA MET A 101 -27.70 19.51 2.30
C MET A 101 -28.01 21.01 2.12
N LYS A 102 -27.09 21.78 1.52
CA LYS A 102 -27.33 23.19 1.12
C LYS A 102 -28.50 23.33 0.17
N LYS A 103 -28.67 22.40 -0.76
CA LYS A 103 -29.83 22.44 -1.65
C LYS A 103 -31.11 22.04 -0.93
N SER A 104 -31.03 21.12 0.01
CA SER A 104 -32.18 20.64 0.78
C SER A 104 -32.85 21.76 1.58
N GLU A 105 -32.07 22.68 2.18
CA GLU A 105 -32.62 23.77 3.01
C GLU A 105 -33.31 24.89 2.21
N VAL A 106 -32.91 25.12 0.96
CA VAL A 106 -33.54 26.13 0.06
C VAL A 106 -34.56 25.53 -0.90
N GLY A 107 -34.88 24.23 -0.73
CA GLY A 107 -35.80 23.49 -1.57
C GLY A 107 -35.22 22.98 -2.90
N GLY A 108 -35.91 22.00 -3.48
CA GLY A 108 -35.55 21.32 -4.73
C GLY A 108 -34.91 19.95 -4.54
N ILE A 109 -34.43 19.64 -3.33
CA ILE A 109 -34.05 18.28 -2.89
C ILE A 109 -34.68 18.04 -1.52
N ASP A 110 -35.25 16.87 -1.34
CA ASP A 110 -35.69 16.30 -0.07
C ASP A 110 -34.93 14.98 0.08
N ILE A 111 -34.09 14.91 1.11
CA ILE A 111 -33.16 13.80 1.29
C ILE A 111 -33.84 12.51 1.78
N ASP A 112 -35.12 12.59 2.16
CA ASP A 112 -35.94 11.47 2.63
C ASP A 112 -36.88 10.91 1.56
N LEU A 113 -37.00 11.59 0.42
CA LEU A 113 -37.72 11.03 -0.72
C LEU A 113 -36.97 9.84 -1.36
N PRO A 114 -37.71 8.91 -1.99
CA PRO A 114 -37.11 7.88 -2.82
C PRO A 114 -36.17 8.47 -3.88
N ILE A 115 -34.99 7.89 -4.03
CA ILE A 115 -33.96 8.35 -4.98
C ILE A 115 -34.47 8.40 -6.43
N GLN A 116 -35.49 7.60 -6.76
CA GLN A 116 -36.13 7.58 -8.06
C GLN A 116 -36.82 8.90 -8.43
N ASN A 117 -37.15 9.76 -7.45
CA ASN A 117 -37.67 11.10 -7.72
C ASN A 117 -36.65 11.99 -8.44
N TYR A 118 -35.36 11.73 -8.24
CA TYR A 118 -34.27 12.45 -8.91
C TYR A 118 -33.64 11.62 -10.05
N LEU A 119 -33.59 10.29 -9.85
CA LEU A 119 -32.97 9.34 -10.78
C LEU A 119 -33.96 8.21 -11.13
N PRO A 120 -34.97 8.44 -11.99
CA PRO A 120 -36.03 7.44 -12.27
C PRO A 120 -35.53 6.10 -12.81
N LYS A 121 -34.35 6.09 -13.45
CA LYS A 121 -33.72 4.88 -14.01
C LYS A 121 -32.79 4.16 -13.01
N PHE A 122 -32.59 4.70 -11.81
CA PHE A 122 -31.76 4.06 -10.79
C PHE A 122 -32.58 3.04 -10.00
N ASN A 123 -32.37 1.76 -10.28
CA ASN A 123 -33.19 0.67 -9.77
C ASN A 123 -32.37 -0.62 -9.51
N PRO A 124 -31.40 -0.60 -8.58
CA PRO A 124 -30.75 -1.84 -8.14
C PRO A 124 -31.78 -2.79 -7.52
N LYS A 125 -31.58 -4.10 -7.68
CA LYS A 125 -32.54 -5.11 -7.18
C LYS A 125 -32.64 -5.07 -5.66
N ASN A 126 -33.81 -4.70 -5.14
CA ASN A 126 -34.10 -4.72 -3.71
C ASN A 126 -34.90 -5.98 -3.32
N ILE A 127 -34.23 -6.94 -2.69
CA ILE A 127 -34.85 -8.19 -2.21
C ILE A 127 -35.49 -8.05 -0.81
N TYR A 128 -35.55 -6.84 -0.25
CA TYR A 128 -35.98 -6.56 1.13
C TYR A 128 -37.24 -5.68 1.17
N ASN A 129 -38.34 -6.21 0.62
CA ASN A 129 -39.68 -5.61 0.66
C ASN A 129 -39.78 -4.22 0.00
N ASN A 130 -38.95 -3.95 -1.02
CA ASN A 130 -38.98 -2.70 -1.79
C ASN A 130 -38.88 -1.39 -0.97
N LYS A 131 -38.30 -1.42 0.25
CA LYS A 131 -38.02 -0.17 0.98
C LYS A 131 -37.17 0.77 0.11
N PRO A 132 -37.59 2.02 -0.14
CA PRO A 132 -36.87 2.90 -1.05
C PRO A 132 -35.50 3.28 -0.48
N ILE A 133 -34.55 3.49 -1.40
CA ILE A 133 -33.26 4.11 -1.08
C ILE A 133 -33.47 5.62 -1.08
N THR A 134 -32.93 6.33 -0.09
CA THR A 134 -32.99 7.79 0.00
C THR A 134 -31.59 8.41 0.00
N LEU A 135 -31.48 9.71 -0.28
CA LEU A 135 -30.19 10.42 -0.18
C LEU A 135 -29.64 10.39 1.24
N ARG A 136 -30.49 10.53 2.28
CA ARG A 136 -30.09 10.39 3.68
C ARG A 136 -29.41 9.04 3.95
N GLN A 137 -29.95 7.95 3.41
CA GLN A 137 -29.37 6.63 3.56
C GLN A 137 -28.05 6.47 2.77
N LEU A 138 -27.92 7.08 1.60
CA LEU A 138 -26.69 7.03 0.81
C LEU A 138 -25.55 7.78 1.51
N MET A 139 -25.79 9.03 1.93
CA MET A 139 -24.80 9.91 2.58
C MET A 139 -24.41 9.47 4.00
N SER A 140 -25.22 8.61 4.64
CA SER A 140 -24.91 8.00 5.95
C SER A 140 -24.41 6.54 5.86
N HIS A 141 -24.18 6.03 4.65
CA HIS A 141 -23.76 4.64 4.40
C HIS A 141 -24.73 3.57 4.95
N ARG A 142 -26.03 3.86 4.87
CA ARG A 142 -27.14 3.01 5.34
C ARG A 142 -28.04 2.46 4.23
N ALA A 143 -27.75 2.76 2.96
CA ALA A 143 -28.58 2.34 1.82
C ALA A 143 -28.56 0.83 1.52
N GLY A 144 -27.55 0.08 2.03
CA GLY A 144 -27.44 -1.35 1.75
C GLY A 144 -26.86 -1.70 0.38
N ILE A 145 -26.29 -0.72 -0.32
CA ILE A 145 -25.69 -0.89 -1.63
C ILE A 145 -24.23 -1.41 -1.52
N LEU A 146 -23.72 -2.01 -2.61
CA LEU A 146 -22.35 -2.54 -2.67
C LEU A 146 -21.28 -1.46 -2.43
N ARG A 147 -20.07 -1.85 -2.04
CA ARG A 147 -18.99 -0.89 -1.73
C ARG A 147 -18.54 -0.12 -2.98
N GLU A 148 -18.20 -0.86 -4.03
CA GLU A 148 -17.61 -0.36 -5.28
C GLU A 148 -18.52 -0.64 -6.48
N PRO A 149 -18.71 0.31 -7.43
CA PRO A 149 -19.46 0.06 -8.66
C PRO A 149 -18.70 -0.88 -9.61
N ALA A 150 -19.37 -1.41 -10.64
CA ALA A 150 -18.68 -2.27 -11.62
C ALA A 150 -17.74 -1.49 -12.54
N TYR A 151 -18.10 -0.26 -12.91
CA TYR A 151 -17.28 0.66 -13.70
C TYR A 151 -16.92 1.90 -12.86
N GLY A 152 -15.75 2.48 -13.10
CA GLY A 152 -15.33 3.72 -12.43
C GLY A 152 -15.01 3.56 -10.95
N ASN A 153 -14.84 2.32 -10.50
CA ASN A 153 -14.46 1.96 -9.13
C ASN A 153 -13.02 2.36 -8.80
N TYR A 154 -12.64 2.10 -7.55
CA TYR A 154 -11.31 2.39 -7.03
C TYR A 154 -10.18 1.80 -7.90
N PHE A 155 -10.34 0.60 -8.45
CA PHE A 155 -9.26 -0.17 -9.08
C PHE A 155 -9.01 0.22 -10.55
N ALA A 156 -10.08 0.54 -11.28
CA ALA A 156 -10.05 0.69 -12.72
C ALA A 156 -9.55 2.06 -13.17
N ASP A 157 -8.55 2.05 -14.06
CA ASP A 157 -7.87 3.20 -14.66
C ASP A 157 -8.53 3.71 -15.95
N ASN A 158 -9.83 3.39 -16.16
CA ASN A 158 -10.54 3.65 -17.41
C ASN A 158 -11.37 4.95 -17.43
N GLU A 159 -11.33 5.72 -16.35
CA GLU A 159 -11.90 7.08 -16.20
C GLU A 159 -13.31 7.29 -16.82
N PRO A 160 -14.32 6.43 -16.55
CA PRO A 160 -15.64 6.56 -17.15
C PRO A 160 -16.40 7.76 -16.57
N SER A 161 -17.41 8.25 -17.29
CA SER A 161 -18.29 9.31 -16.79
C SER A 161 -19.06 8.88 -15.53
N LEU A 162 -19.41 9.85 -14.68
CA LEU A 162 -20.20 9.62 -13.48
C LEU A 162 -21.55 8.94 -13.78
N LYS A 163 -22.19 9.32 -14.89
CA LYS A 163 -23.38 8.63 -15.43
C LYS A 163 -23.14 7.12 -15.63
N LYS A 164 -22.09 6.75 -16.37
CA LYS A 164 -21.78 5.35 -16.68
C LYS A 164 -21.45 4.55 -15.41
N THR A 165 -20.76 5.18 -14.47
CA THR A 165 -20.50 4.64 -13.13
C THR A 165 -21.80 4.32 -12.41
N VAL A 166 -22.74 5.26 -12.32
CA VAL A 166 -24.01 5.07 -11.61
C VAL A 166 -24.94 4.08 -12.33
N GLU A 167 -25.03 4.13 -13.65
CA GLU A 167 -25.83 3.16 -14.43
C GLU A 167 -25.33 1.71 -14.25
N SER A 168 -24.03 1.52 -13.97
CA SER A 168 -23.47 0.18 -13.71
C SER A 168 -24.04 -0.49 -12.46
N ILE A 169 -24.49 0.31 -11.49
CA ILE A 169 -25.00 -0.16 -10.19
C ILE A 169 -26.38 -0.83 -10.34
N ASN A 170 -27.15 -0.50 -11.39
CA ASN A 170 -28.49 -1.05 -11.61
C ASN A 170 -28.51 -2.58 -11.74
N LYS A 171 -27.39 -3.20 -12.14
CA LYS A 171 -27.27 -4.67 -12.24
C LYS A 171 -27.04 -5.34 -10.88
N SER A 172 -26.79 -4.57 -9.83
CA SER A 172 -26.52 -5.08 -8.49
C SER A 172 -27.79 -5.43 -7.70
N SER A 173 -27.59 -6.12 -6.57
CA SER A 173 -28.63 -6.33 -5.56
C SER A 173 -28.18 -5.72 -4.24
N LEU A 174 -29.12 -5.28 -3.41
CA LEU A 174 -28.78 -4.79 -2.08
C LEU A 174 -28.14 -5.88 -1.22
N ILE A 175 -27.08 -5.51 -0.52
CA ILE A 175 -26.30 -6.35 0.40
C ILE A 175 -27.04 -6.54 1.73
N HIS A 176 -27.80 -5.54 2.17
CA HIS A 176 -28.64 -5.60 3.37
C HIS A 176 -29.86 -4.67 3.23
N PRO A 177 -30.90 -4.83 4.07
CA PRO A 177 -32.04 -3.91 4.05
C PRO A 177 -31.60 -2.46 4.33
N PRO A 178 -32.14 -1.46 3.61
CA PRO A 178 -31.87 -0.05 3.88
C PRO A 178 -32.19 0.34 5.33
N GLY A 179 -31.35 1.20 5.91
CA GLY A 179 -31.46 1.70 7.29
C GLY A 179 -30.94 0.76 8.38
N THR A 180 -30.70 -0.53 8.09
CA THR A 180 -30.45 -1.53 9.16
C THR A 180 -29.00 -1.68 9.59
N LYS A 181 -28.04 -1.43 8.70
CA LYS A 181 -26.60 -1.62 8.94
C LYS A 181 -25.78 -0.55 8.26
N THR A 182 -24.60 -0.26 8.79
CA THR A 182 -23.61 0.58 8.10
C THR A 182 -22.81 -0.28 7.11
N LYS A 183 -22.83 0.10 5.84
CA LYS A 183 -21.94 -0.44 4.80
C LYS A 183 -21.36 0.73 4.04
N TYR A 184 -20.10 1.02 4.34
CA TYR A 184 -19.36 2.08 3.66
C TYR A 184 -19.37 1.83 2.15
N SER A 185 -19.82 2.81 1.37
CA SER A 185 -20.05 2.64 -0.05
C SER A 185 -19.64 3.87 -0.84
N ASN A 186 -18.64 3.69 -1.70
CA ASN A 186 -18.24 4.68 -2.68
C ASN A 186 -19.25 4.73 -3.84
N ALA A 187 -19.80 3.57 -4.22
CA ALA A 187 -20.90 3.49 -5.18
C ALA A 187 -22.10 4.34 -4.77
N GLY A 188 -22.46 4.32 -3.48
CA GLY A 188 -23.54 5.14 -2.94
C GLY A 188 -23.29 6.64 -3.08
N ILE A 189 -22.07 7.11 -2.81
CA ILE A 189 -21.73 8.53 -2.97
C ILE A 189 -21.63 8.95 -4.45
N ALA A 190 -21.27 8.03 -5.35
CA ALA A 190 -21.38 8.30 -6.79
C ALA A 190 -22.83 8.62 -7.20
N VAL A 191 -23.82 7.93 -6.62
CA VAL A 191 -25.26 8.21 -6.83
C VAL A 191 -25.63 9.59 -6.28
N VAL A 192 -25.10 9.97 -5.12
CA VAL A 192 -25.31 11.31 -4.51
C VAL A 192 -24.78 12.40 -5.45
N GLY A 193 -23.54 12.30 -5.94
CA GLY A 193 -23.01 13.30 -6.86
C GLY A 193 -23.70 13.31 -8.22
N TYR A 194 -24.15 12.16 -8.73
CA TYR A 194 -24.93 12.12 -9.97
C TYR A 194 -26.32 12.75 -9.83
N THR A 195 -26.88 12.70 -8.62
CA THR A 195 -28.12 13.42 -8.28
C THR A 195 -27.92 14.92 -8.43
N LEU A 196 -26.78 15.47 -7.98
CA LEU A 196 -26.44 16.89 -8.21
C LEU A 196 -26.36 17.19 -9.72
N GLU A 197 -25.65 16.38 -10.50
CA GLU A 197 -25.57 16.61 -11.96
C GLU A 197 -26.94 16.66 -12.63
N LYS A 198 -27.88 15.83 -12.15
CA LYS A 198 -29.22 15.73 -12.73
C LYS A 198 -30.15 16.83 -12.31
N VAL A 199 -30.19 17.15 -11.02
CA VAL A 199 -31.06 18.21 -10.49
C VAL A 199 -30.64 19.58 -11.04
N PHE A 200 -29.32 19.82 -11.17
CA PHE A 200 -28.80 21.11 -11.59
C PHE A 200 -28.42 21.20 -13.08
N GLN A 201 -28.54 20.09 -13.82
CA GLN A 201 -28.19 20.01 -15.24
C GLN A 201 -26.78 20.54 -15.55
N LYS A 202 -25.83 20.27 -14.63
CA LYS A 202 -24.46 20.79 -14.70
C LYS A 202 -23.45 19.68 -14.39
N PRO A 203 -22.29 19.62 -15.07
CA PRO A 203 -21.26 18.65 -14.73
C PRO A 203 -20.82 18.76 -13.27
N TYR A 204 -20.61 17.63 -12.60
CA TYR A 204 -20.35 17.57 -11.16
C TYR A 204 -19.16 18.43 -10.75
N VAL A 205 -18.05 18.31 -11.48
CA VAL A 205 -16.80 19.03 -11.17
C VAL A 205 -16.99 20.55 -11.25
N GLU A 206 -17.71 21.03 -12.26
CA GLU A 206 -18.01 22.45 -12.44
C GLU A 206 -18.94 22.97 -11.34
N PHE A 207 -20.02 22.24 -11.08
CA PHE A 207 -20.96 22.57 -10.01
C PHE A 207 -20.25 22.69 -8.65
N MET A 208 -19.40 21.72 -8.31
CA MET A 208 -18.65 21.71 -7.06
C MET A 208 -17.64 22.85 -6.98
N GLN A 209 -16.96 23.18 -8.08
CA GLN A 209 -16.04 24.31 -8.11
C GLN A 209 -16.77 25.62 -7.81
N GLU A 210 -17.89 25.88 -8.49
CA GLU A 210 -18.60 27.16 -8.39
C GLU A 210 -19.43 27.32 -7.10
N ASN A 211 -20.08 26.26 -6.62
CA ASN A 211 -21.11 26.36 -5.57
C ASN A 211 -20.61 25.94 -4.19
N VAL A 212 -19.41 25.35 -4.12
CA VAL A 212 -18.82 24.83 -2.88
C VAL A 212 -17.39 25.33 -2.70
N LEU A 213 -16.47 25.00 -3.61
CA LEU A 213 -15.05 25.29 -3.41
C LEU A 213 -14.73 26.79 -3.51
N ASN A 214 -15.24 27.49 -4.54
CA ASN A 214 -15.01 28.93 -4.70
C ASN A 214 -15.62 29.75 -3.55
N PRO A 215 -16.88 29.51 -3.11
CA PRO A 215 -17.43 30.23 -1.97
C PRO A 215 -16.67 29.99 -0.67
N LEU A 216 -16.14 28.78 -0.46
CA LEU A 216 -15.24 28.46 0.67
C LEU A 216 -13.84 29.08 0.55
N GLY A 217 -13.53 29.74 -0.57
CA GLY A 217 -12.22 30.31 -0.85
C GLY A 217 -11.13 29.26 -1.07
N MET A 218 -11.49 28.03 -1.44
CA MET A 218 -10.57 26.91 -1.62
C MET A 218 -9.91 26.91 -3.01
N ASN A 219 -9.06 27.91 -3.25
CA ASN A 219 -8.50 28.23 -4.57
C ASN A 219 -7.47 27.20 -5.09
N ASN A 220 -6.88 26.41 -4.19
CA ASN A 220 -5.92 25.34 -4.54
C ASN A 220 -6.60 23.97 -4.64
N SER A 221 -7.94 23.95 -4.63
CA SER A 221 -8.72 22.71 -4.59
C SER A 221 -9.53 22.48 -5.86
N SER A 222 -9.64 21.21 -6.28
CA SER A 222 -10.51 20.81 -7.39
C SER A 222 -10.80 19.32 -7.38
N PHE A 223 -11.96 18.92 -7.90
CA PHE A 223 -12.35 17.51 -8.09
C PHE A 223 -11.75 16.87 -9.36
N LYS A 224 -10.87 17.58 -10.05
CA LYS A 224 -10.12 17.13 -11.21
C LYS A 224 -8.72 17.73 -11.17
N PHE A 225 -7.71 16.96 -11.57
CA PHE A 225 -6.37 17.48 -11.70
C PHE A 225 -6.30 18.66 -12.69
N LYS A 226 -5.64 19.76 -12.29
CA LYS A 226 -5.33 20.90 -13.15
C LYS A 226 -3.81 21.00 -13.33
N ASN A 227 -3.34 21.34 -14.53
CA ASN A 227 -1.90 21.48 -14.79
C ASN A 227 -1.22 22.47 -13.83
N SER A 228 -1.92 23.52 -13.39
CA SER A 228 -1.43 24.47 -12.39
C SER A 228 -1.10 23.85 -11.03
N MET A 229 -1.62 22.66 -10.72
CA MET A 229 -1.35 21.93 -9.47
C MET A 229 -0.03 21.13 -9.52
N SER A 230 0.54 20.91 -10.70
CA SER A 230 1.68 20.01 -10.91
C SER A 230 2.89 20.35 -10.04
N LEU A 231 3.18 21.64 -9.84
CA LEU A 231 4.33 22.11 -9.06
C LEU A 231 4.17 21.89 -7.55
N ASN A 232 2.93 21.78 -7.07
CA ASN A 232 2.63 21.68 -5.64
C ASN A 232 2.05 20.30 -5.26
N LEU A 233 1.79 19.42 -6.22
CA LEU A 233 1.28 18.07 -5.96
C LEU A 233 2.39 17.19 -5.38
N ALA A 234 2.19 16.65 -4.18
CA ALA A 234 3.14 15.73 -3.58
C ALA A 234 3.26 14.43 -4.38
N GLU A 235 4.47 14.03 -4.77
CA GLU A 235 4.73 12.69 -5.28
C GLU A 235 4.40 11.66 -4.19
N ALA A 236 3.65 10.65 -4.60
CA ALA A 236 3.06 9.68 -3.68
C ALA A 236 3.53 8.27 -3.96
N ASN A 237 3.74 7.51 -2.90
CA ASN A 237 4.22 6.13 -2.97
C ASN A 237 3.21 5.15 -2.38
N MET A 238 3.01 4.04 -3.07
CA MET A 238 2.34 2.84 -2.59
C MET A 238 3.34 1.80 -2.12
N TRP A 239 2.87 0.83 -1.35
CA TRP A 239 3.69 -0.25 -0.81
C TRP A 239 2.87 -1.50 -0.58
N SER A 240 3.56 -2.64 -0.41
CA SER A 240 2.93 -3.95 -0.22
C SER A 240 3.62 -4.76 0.89
N TYR A 241 2.94 -5.76 1.45
CA TYR A 241 3.51 -6.63 2.49
C TYR A 241 4.75 -7.41 2.05
N ASP A 242 4.96 -7.59 0.74
CA ASP A 242 6.16 -8.23 0.20
C ASP A 242 7.40 -7.33 0.14
N GLY A 243 7.32 -6.10 0.67
CA GLY A 243 8.44 -5.17 0.80
C GLY A 243 8.56 -4.17 -0.35
N ARG A 244 7.78 -4.31 -1.43
CA ARG A 244 7.80 -3.36 -2.55
C ARG A 244 7.30 -1.99 -2.15
N SER A 245 7.91 -0.96 -2.74
CA SER A 245 7.48 0.43 -2.73
C SER A 245 7.54 0.98 -4.15
N PHE A 246 6.49 1.63 -4.63
CA PHE A 246 6.38 2.08 -6.02
C PHE A 246 5.56 3.37 -6.12
N LYS A 247 5.77 4.15 -7.18
CA LYS A 247 5.02 5.39 -7.40
C LYS A 247 3.53 5.08 -7.55
N ALA A 248 2.70 5.89 -6.90
CA ALA A 248 1.25 5.74 -7.00
C ALA A 248 0.77 6.11 -8.41
N PRO A 249 -0.21 5.39 -8.97
CA PRO A 249 -0.81 5.75 -10.25
C PRO A 249 -1.64 7.03 -10.10
N ARG A 250 -1.76 7.79 -11.20
CA ARG A 250 -2.64 8.95 -11.28
C ARG A 250 -3.60 8.80 -12.45
N PHE A 251 -4.84 8.50 -12.12
CA PHE A 251 -6.00 8.52 -13.01
C PHE A 251 -7.23 9.00 -12.22
N GLU A 252 -8.23 9.49 -12.93
CA GLU A 252 -9.49 9.96 -12.37
C GLU A 252 -10.49 8.81 -12.17
N LEU A 253 -11.05 8.72 -10.97
CA LEU A 253 -12.07 7.72 -10.67
C LEU A 253 -13.39 8.09 -11.34
N GLY A 254 -14.12 7.11 -11.87
CA GLY A 254 -15.48 7.36 -12.37
C GLY A 254 -16.49 7.68 -11.25
N MET A 255 -16.15 7.34 -10.00
CA MET A 255 -16.85 7.74 -8.78
C MET A 255 -16.27 9.02 -8.16
N ILE A 256 -16.00 10.03 -8.99
CA ILE A 256 -15.43 11.36 -8.62
C ILE A 256 -15.92 11.88 -7.25
N PRO A 257 -17.25 11.88 -6.95
CA PRO A 257 -17.76 12.43 -5.69
C PRO A 257 -17.24 11.71 -4.44
N ALA A 258 -16.86 10.44 -4.56
CA ALA A 258 -16.43 9.63 -3.44
C ALA A 258 -14.97 9.86 -3.02
N GLY A 259 -14.09 10.38 -3.88
CA GLY A 259 -12.65 10.33 -3.59
C GLY A 259 -11.69 11.20 -4.40
N SER A 260 -12.15 12.01 -5.36
CA SER A 260 -11.25 12.69 -6.32
C SER A 260 -10.89 14.14 -5.99
N LEU A 261 -11.14 14.64 -4.78
CA LEU A 261 -10.71 16.00 -4.40
C LEU A 261 -9.19 16.07 -4.26
N TYR A 262 -8.57 17.01 -4.98
CA TYR A 262 -7.24 17.52 -4.75
C TYR A 262 -7.36 18.76 -3.87
N SER A 263 -6.55 18.87 -2.80
CA SER A 263 -6.60 20.02 -1.89
C SER A 263 -5.32 20.14 -1.05
N SER A 264 -5.09 21.31 -0.46
CA SER A 264 -4.09 21.54 0.57
C SER A 264 -4.70 21.47 1.97
N VAL A 265 -3.88 21.31 3.00
CA VAL A 265 -4.37 21.36 4.40
C VAL A 265 -4.94 22.73 4.75
N THR A 266 -4.41 23.81 4.16
CA THR A 266 -4.91 25.18 4.34
C THR A 266 -6.28 25.41 3.71
N ASP A 267 -6.57 24.80 2.56
CA ASP A 267 -7.90 24.88 1.95
C ASP A 267 -8.92 24.04 2.74
N LEU A 268 -8.57 22.82 3.14
CA LEU A 268 -9.43 22.01 4.00
C LEU A 268 -9.72 22.67 5.35
N ALA A 269 -8.77 23.43 5.90
CA ALA A 269 -8.95 24.20 7.11
C ALA A 269 -10.01 25.31 6.96
N LYS A 270 -10.22 25.89 5.77
CA LYS A 270 -11.33 26.84 5.51
C LYS A 270 -12.69 26.18 5.66
N PHE A 271 -12.81 24.91 5.23
CA PHE A 271 -14.01 24.11 5.45
C PHE A 271 -14.26 23.83 6.94
N VAL A 272 -13.20 23.55 7.71
CA VAL A 272 -13.32 23.42 9.18
C VAL A 272 -13.72 24.75 9.84
N ASN A 273 -13.20 25.87 9.34
CA ASN A 273 -13.57 27.19 9.83
C ASN A 273 -15.07 27.48 9.68
N MET A 274 -15.63 27.16 8.51
CA MET A 274 -17.08 27.23 8.26
C MET A 274 -17.90 26.45 9.31
N ILE A 275 -17.41 25.29 9.76
CA ILE A 275 -18.06 24.51 10.82
C ILE A 275 -18.04 25.27 12.16
N PHE A 276 -16.92 25.92 12.50
CA PHE A 276 -16.78 26.68 13.74
C PHE A 276 -17.51 28.03 13.73
N SER A 277 -17.77 28.57 12.53
CA SER A 277 -18.58 29.76 12.31
C SER A 277 -20.08 29.46 12.12
N ASP A 278 -20.57 28.32 12.64
CA ASP A 278 -21.97 27.87 12.55
C ASP A 278 -22.56 27.90 11.13
N GLY A 279 -21.74 27.57 10.12
CA GLY A 279 -22.15 27.56 8.72
C GLY A 279 -21.98 28.87 7.98
N SER A 280 -21.30 29.85 8.58
CA SER A 280 -21.05 31.16 7.97
C SER A 280 -19.65 31.26 7.33
N LEU A 281 -19.52 32.12 6.32
CA LEU A 281 -18.30 32.49 5.62
C LEU A 281 -18.24 34.00 5.51
N SER A 282 -17.21 34.63 6.07
CA SER A 282 -17.03 36.09 6.01
C SER A 282 -18.26 36.90 6.46
N GLY A 283 -19.03 36.38 7.42
CA GLY A 283 -20.26 36.99 7.92
C GLY A 283 -21.53 36.66 7.13
N GLU A 284 -21.41 36.00 5.97
CA GLU A 284 -22.55 35.52 5.17
C GLU A 284 -22.85 34.04 5.46
N LYS A 285 -24.12 33.66 5.41
CA LYS A 285 -24.53 32.28 5.67
C LYS A 285 -24.28 31.39 4.45
N PHE A 286 -23.41 30.39 4.58
CA PHE A 286 -23.16 29.37 3.56
C PHE A 286 -24.09 28.16 3.69
N ILE A 287 -24.42 27.76 4.92
CA ILE A 287 -25.38 26.69 5.26
C ILE A 287 -26.02 27.01 6.61
N ASN A 288 -27.29 26.62 6.86
CA ASN A 288 -27.91 26.87 8.17
C ASN A 288 -27.25 26.04 9.29
N PRO A 289 -27.14 26.61 10.52
CA PRO A 289 -26.65 25.88 11.69
C PRO A 289 -27.44 24.59 11.99
N GLY A 290 -28.77 24.62 11.79
CA GLY A 290 -29.64 23.45 11.98
C GLY A 290 -29.30 22.30 11.02
N THR A 291 -29.01 22.63 9.77
CA THR A 291 -28.58 21.68 8.74
C THR A 291 -27.22 21.06 9.09
N LEU A 292 -26.25 21.86 9.57
CA LEU A 292 -24.98 21.32 10.06
C LEU A 292 -25.15 20.40 11.27
N LYS A 293 -26.01 20.79 12.22
CA LYS A 293 -26.33 19.95 13.38
C LYS A 293 -26.90 18.60 12.96
N GLU A 294 -27.76 18.58 11.95
CA GLU A 294 -28.29 17.35 11.36
C GLU A 294 -27.17 16.49 10.74
N MET A 295 -26.26 17.10 9.98
CA MET A 295 -25.10 16.39 9.42
C MET A 295 -24.22 15.75 10.50
N PHE A 296 -24.13 16.37 11.68
CA PHE A 296 -23.36 15.88 12.82
C PHE A 296 -24.13 14.88 13.70
N THR A 297 -25.38 14.57 13.38
CA THR A 297 -26.21 13.66 14.19
C THR A 297 -26.10 12.23 13.65
N PRO A 298 -25.71 11.23 14.46
CA PRO A 298 -25.66 9.85 14.01
C PRO A 298 -26.99 9.38 13.43
N GLN A 299 -26.94 8.80 12.23
CA GLN A 299 -28.13 8.38 11.49
C GLN A 299 -28.38 6.87 11.67
N PHE A 300 -29.66 6.49 11.80
CA PHE A 300 -30.13 5.10 11.89
C PHE A 300 -29.43 4.29 13.00
N THR A 301 -29.28 4.89 14.18
CA THR A 301 -28.69 4.28 15.37
C THR A 301 -29.32 4.89 16.63
N ASN A 302 -29.27 4.16 17.75
CA ASN A 302 -29.73 4.66 19.06
C ASN A 302 -28.62 5.42 19.81
N SER A 303 -27.39 5.45 19.29
CA SER A 303 -26.27 6.19 19.90
C SER A 303 -26.26 7.63 19.41
N GLU A 304 -26.28 8.59 20.32
CA GLU A 304 -26.10 10.02 19.99
C GLU A 304 -24.62 10.42 19.87
N GLU A 305 -23.72 9.59 20.39
CA GLU A 305 -22.31 9.93 20.59
C GLU A 305 -21.37 9.28 19.57
N SER A 306 -21.85 8.28 18.83
CA SER A 306 -21.03 7.52 17.90
C SER A 306 -21.80 6.99 16.69
N GLY A 307 -21.15 7.00 15.53
CA GLY A 307 -21.72 6.47 14.30
C GLY A 307 -21.34 7.27 13.08
N TYR A 308 -22.17 7.19 12.04
CA TYR A 308 -22.09 8.05 10.87
C TYR A 308 -23.25 9.03 10.90
N GLY A 309 -22.94 10.31 10.80
CA GLY A 309 -23.88 11.35 10.41
C GLY A 309 -24.09 11.36 8.89
N ILE A 310 -24.42 12.52 8.33
CA ILE A 310 -24.42 12.76 6.89
C ILE A 310 -23.00 13.20 6.51
N GLY A 311 -22.26 12.33 5.83
CA GLY A 311 -20.86 12.55 5.46
C GLY A 311 -19.84 12.40 6.60
N PHE A 312 -20.18 12.71 7.85
CA PHE A 312 -19.22 12.70 8.97
C PHE A 312 -19.23 11.41 9.79
N ARG A 313 -18.05 10.99 10.25
CA ARG A 313 -17.92 10.06 11.38
C ARG A 313 -18.04 10.84 12.69
N ILE A 314 -18.95 10.39 13.55
CA ILE A 314 -19.20 10.95 14.88
C ILE A 314 -18.55 10.06 15.93
N SER A 315 -17.81 10.69 16.83
CA SER A 315 -17.12 10.03 17.95
C SER A 315 -16.85 11.04 19.07
N LYS A 316 -16.10 10.62 20.09
CA LYS A 316 -15.61 11.49 21.17
C LYS A 316 -14.08 11.58 21.19
N HIS A 317 -13.56 12.72 21.62
CA HIS A 317 -12.16 12.95 21.94
C HIS A 317 -12.10 13.85 23.19
N ASN A 318 -11.49 13.39 24.29
CA ASN A 318 -11.43 14.10 25.58
C ASN A 318 -12.77 14.73 26.03
N ASN A 319 -13.82 13.91 26.08
CA ASN A 319 -15.22 14.27 26.38
C ASN A 319 -15.93 15.16 25.35
N TYR A 320 -15.21 15.78 24.42
CA TYR A 320 -15.82 16.57 23.36
C TYR A 320 -16.32 15.68 22.23
N LYS A 321 -17.46 16.05 21.65
CA LYS A 321 -17.94 15.47 20.39
C LYS A 321 -16.96 15.84 19.28
N MET A 322 -16.50 14.82 18.56
CA MET A 322 -15.64 14.97 17.39
C MET A 322 -16.42 14.61 16.12
N VAL A 323 -16.40 15.52 15.16
CA VAL A 323 -16.81 15.29 13.78
C VAL A 323 -15.56 15.12 12.94
N SER A 324 -15.49 14.06 12.15
CA SER A 324 -14.26 13.73 11.42
C SER A 324 -14.52 12.95 10.14
N HIS A 325 -13.54 12.96 9.24
CA HIS A 325 -13.48 12.03 8.14
C HIS A 325 -12.04 11.73 7.74
N GLY A 326 -11.74 10.47 7.47
CA GLY A 326 -10.44 10.03 6.95
C GLY A 326 -10.49 9.83 5.44
N GLY A 327 -9.38 10.04 4.75
CA GLY A 327 -9.25 9.84 3.31
C GLY A 327 -8.08 8.94 2.98
N ALA A 328 -8.26 8.02 2.03
CA ALA A 328 -7.19 7.23 1.44
C ALA A 328 -7.45 7.13 -0.06
N ILE A 329 -6.41 7.32 -0.86
CA ILE A 329 -6.43 7.09 -2.31
C ILE A 329 -4.99 7.01 -2.80
N TYR A 330 -4.62 5.91 -3.46
CA TYR A 330 -3.37 5.76 -4.23
C TYR A 330 -2.19 6.60 -3.74
N GLY A 331 -1.54 6.16 -2.66
CA GLY A 331 -0.36 6.84 -2.17
C GLY A 331 -0.65 8.05 -1.30
N TYR A 332 -1.91 8.39 -1.01
CA TYR A 332 -2.27 9.51 -0.16
C TYR A 332 -3.13 9.08 1.02
N SER A 333 -2.92 9.73 2.17
CA SER A 333 -3.76 9.59 3.36
C SER A 333 -4.07 10.96 3.95
N THR A 334 -5.30 11.15 4.43
CA THR A 334 -5.75 12.41 5.03
C THR A 334 -6.61 12.13 6.26
N GLN A 335 -6.55 13.03 7.23
CA GLN A 335 -7.45 13.07 8.38
C GLN A 335 -7.92 14.51 8.56
N LEU A 336 -9.24 14.71 8.61
CA LEU A 336 -9.87 15.95 9.05
C LEU A 336 -10.62 15.64 10.35
N SER A 337 -10.30 16.39 11.41
CA SER A 337 -10.91 16.25 12.73
C SER A 337 -11.30 17.62 13.27
N ALA A 338 -12.52 17.76 13.77
CA ALA A 338 -13.00 19.00 14.36
C ALA A 338 -13.78 18.72 15.65
N LEU A 339 -13.53 19.55 16.66
CA LEU A 339 -14.25 19.61 17.93
C LEU A 339 -15.07 20.90 17.94
N PRO A 340 -16.36 20.86 17.55
CA PRO A 340 -17.15 22.07 17.34
C PRO A 340 -17.31 22.93 18.60
N GLU A 341 -17.48 22.31 19.77
CA GLU A 341 -17.70 23.02 21.04
C GLU A 341 -16.48 23.86 21.47
N PRO A 342 -15.25 23.31 21.61
CA PRO A 342 -14.08 24.12 21.92
C PRO A 342 -13.52 24.86 20.68
N LYS A 343 -14.13 24.67 19.49
CA LYS A 343 -13.69 25.21 18.19
C LYS A 343 -12.22 24.90 17.87
N ILE A 344 -11.83 23.63 18.02
CA ILE A 344 -10.46 23.14 17.75
C ILE A 344 -10.51 22.17 16.57
N GLY A 345 -9.73 22.43 15.53
CA GLY A 345 -9.69 21.64 14.31
C GLY A 345 -8.27 21.27 13.90
N VAL A 346 -8.11 20.09 13.31
CA VAL A 346 -6.82 19.62 12.78
C VAL A 346 -7.05 18.92 11.44
N VAL A 347 -6.25 19.29 10.45
CA VAL A 347 -6.17 18.60 9.16
C VAL A 347 -4.74 18.11 8.98
N VAL A 348 -4.58 16.83 8.64
CA VAL A 348 -3.27 16.22 8.35
C VAL A 348 -3.36 15.47 7.03
N ALA A 349 -2.40 15.66 6.13
CA ALA A 349 -2.28 14.94 4.87
C ALA A 349 -0.87 14.34 4.72
N SER A 350 -0.76 13.19 4.04
CA SER A 350 0.49 12.51 3.75
C SER A 350 0.49 11.90 2.35
N SER A 351 1.66 11.82 1.71
CA SER A 351 1.86 11.19 0.39
C SER A 351 2.45 9.77 0.46
N VAL A 352 2.01 8.99 1.46
CA VAL A 352 2.21 7.53 1.47
C VAL A 352 0.90 6.78 1.66
N ASP A 353 0.72 5.70 0.90
CA ASP A 353 -0.48 4.87 0.89
C ASP A 353 -0.77 4.25 2.27
N ILE A 354 -2.05 4.21 2.63
CA ILE A 354 -2.57 3.66 3.89
C ILE A 354 -1.74 4.06 5.14
N SER A 355 -1.32 5.32 5.20
CA SER A 355 -0.71 5.94 6.38
C SER A 355 -1.77 6.60 7.28
N ASN A 356 -3.05 6.26 7.11
CA ASN A 356 -4.18 6.82 7.86
C ASN A 356 -4.08 6.66 9.38
N SER A 357 -3.38 5.63 9.88
CA SER A 357 -3.18 5.50 11.32
C SER A 357 -2.24 6.58 11.86
N ILE A 358 -1.24 6.98 11.05
CA ILE A 358 -0.27 8.04 11.36
C ILE A 358 -0.94 9.40 11.31
N THR A 359 -1.67 9.73 10.22
CA THR A 359 -2.39 11.02 10.13
C THR A 359 -3.42 11.17 11.24
N ARG A 360 -4.08 10.08 11.66
CA ARG A 360 -5.01 10.07 12.80
C ARG A 360 -4.30 10.21 14.15
N LYS A 361 -3.16 9.55 14.36
CA LYS A 361 -2.37 9.66 15.59
C LYS A 361 -1.83 11.08 15.76
N ILE A 362 -1.28 11.68 14.71
CA ILE A 362 -0.83 13.08 14.69
C ILE A 362 -2.01 14.01 14.97
N SER A 363 -3.14 13.82 14.29
CA SER A 363 -4.35 14.63 14.51
C SER A 363 -4.86 14.52 15.96
N SER A 364 -4.89 13.33 16.54
CA SER A 364 -5.34 13.12 17.93
C SER A 364 -4.38 13.77 18.92
N TYR A 365 -3.06 13.60 18.72
CA TYR A 365 -2.05 14.22 19.57
C TYR A 365 -2.09 15.76 19.50
N ALA A 366 -2.32 16.34 18.32
CA ALA A 366 -2.52 17.78 18.18
C ALA A 366 -3.74 18.27 18.96
N LEU A 367 -4.87 17.54 18.91
CA LEU A 367 -6.05 17.86 19.72
C LEU A 367 -5.75 17.75 21.23
N ASP A 368 -5.06 16.69 21.66
CA ASP A 368 -4.67 16.49 23.06
C ASP A 368 -3.79 17.65 23.57
N LEU A 369 -2.78 18.05 22.79
CA LEU A 369 -1.90 19.18 23.12
C LEU A 369 -2.68 20.49 23.23
N LEU A 370 -3.57 20.78 22.28
CA LEU A 370 -4.35 22.02 22.28
C LEU A 370 -5.33 22.06 23.46
N ILE A 371 -6.01 20.96 23.77
CA ILE A 371 -6.91 20.88 24.93
C ILE A 371 -6.12 21.04 26.23
N ALA A 372 -4.99 20.36 26.37
CA ALA A 372 -4.13 20.50 27.55
C ALA A 372 -3.64 21.94 27.70
N LYS A 373 -3.21 22.56 26.60
CA LYS A 373 -2.73 23.93 26.57
C LYS A 373 -3.79 24.93 27.00
N GLU A 374 -4.99 24.86 26.42
CA GLU A 374 -6.12 25.74 26.74
C GLU A 374 -6.56 25.59 28.21
N ARG A 375 -6.46 24.37 28.75
CA ARG A 375 -6.76 24.07 30.16
C ARG A 375 -5.59 24.32 31.10
N ARG A 376 -4.45 24.79 30.61
CA ARG A 376 -3.20 24.99 31.37
C ARG A 376 -2.75 23.72 32.12
N LEU A 377 -2.94 22.57 31.49
CA LEU A 377 -2.46 21.27 31.97
C LEU A 377 -1.06 20.98 31.41
N GLN A 378 -0.38 20.01 32.00
CA GLN A 378 0.86 19.49 31.44
C GLN A 378 0.60 18.94 30.03
N LEU A 379 1.43 19.35 29.07
CA LEU A 379 1.33 18.85 27.70
C LEU A 379 1.70 17.35 27.67
N PRO A 380 0.87 16.49 27.06
CA PRO A 380 1.20 15.07 26.93
C PRO A 380 2.44 14.87 26.07
N GLU A 381 3.15 13.77 26.32
CA GLU A 381 4.29 13.34 25.50
C GLU A 381 3.85 12.45 24.34
N TYR A 382 4.55 12.56 23.21
CA TYR A 382 4.32 11.69 22.08
C TYR A 382 4.86 10.28 22.34
N ILE A 383 4.03 9.26 22.08
CA ILE A 383 4.44 7.86 22.21
C ILE A 383 5.39 7.50 21.06
N LYS A 384 6.68 7.37 21.40
CA LYS A 384 7.75 6.82 20.54
C LYS A 384 8.08 5.38 20.97
N THR A 385 8.34 4.52 20.00
CA THR A 385 8.66 3.10 20.22
C THR A 385 10.11 2.77 19.82
N LYS A 386 10.60 1.59 20.22
CA LYS A 386 11.95 1.09 19.91
C LYS A 386 11.91 -0.28 19.23
N SER A 387 12.96 -0.61 18.49
CA SER A 387 13.15 -1.96 17.95
C SER A 387 13.20 -3.00 19.07
N ILE A 388 12.74 -4.22 18.77
CA ILE A 388 12.77 -5.35 19.72
C ILE A 388 14.15 -6.01 19.65
N GLU A 389 14.76 -6.28 20.81
CA GLU A 389 16.04 -6.97 20.89
C GLU A 389 15.94 -8.40 20.31
N LYS A 390 17.01 -8.87 19.65
CA LYS A 390 17.00 -10.14 18.89
C LYS A 390 16.52 -11.34 19.71
N GLU A 391 17.04 -11.52 20.92
CA GLU A 391 16.67 -12.63 21.80
C GLU A 391 15.17 -12.63 22.17
N ILE A 392 14.64 -11.44 22.45
CA ILE A 392 13.21 -11.26 22.76
C ILE A 392 12.36 -11.54 21.51
N ALA A 393 12.81 -11.03 20.35
CA ALA A 393 12.14 -11.29 19.09
C ALA A 393 12.10 -12.78 18.74
N ASP A 394 13.21 -13.50 18.90
CA ASP A 394 13.31 -14.95 18.66
C ASP A 394 12.35 -15.73 19.56
N ASN A 395 12.12 -15.28 20.80
CA ASN A 395 11.12 -15.86 21.70
C ASN A 395 9.67 -15.53 21.32
N LEU A 396 9.42 -14.37 20.71
CA LEU A 396 8.06 -13.98 20.27
C LEU A 396 7.62 -14.71 19.00
N ILE A 397 8.56 -15.04 18.10
CA ILE A 397 8.25 -15.69 16.81
C ILE A 397 7.52 -17.02 17.00
N GLY A 398 6.46 -17.20 16.22
CA GLY A 398 5.65 -18.41 16.22
C GLY A 398 4.24 -18.18 15.72
N ASP A 399 3.51 -19.28 15.60
CA ASP A 399 2.08 -19.28 15.30
C ASP A 399 1.30 -19.51 16.59
N TYR A 400 0.22 -18.76 16.75
CA TYR A 400 -0.60 -18.74 17.95
C TYR A 400 -2.08 -18.75 17.56
N GLU A 401 -2.91 -19.47 18.31
CA GLU A 401 -4.35 -19.54 18.03
C GLU A 401 -5.20 -19.52 19.29
N ASN A 402 -6.46 -19.16 19.10
CA ASN A 402 -7.54 -19.46 20.03
C ASN A 402 -8.75 -19.98 19.23
N ALA A 403 -9.87 -20.19 19.91
CA ALA A 403 -11.08 -20.74 19.30
C ALA A 403 -11.63 -19.93 18.10
N LEU A 404 -11.21 -18.67 17.92
CA LEU A 404 -11.80 -17.77 16.93
C LEU A 404 -10.80 -17.22 15.90
N ASN A 405 -9.55 -16.97 16.27
CA ASN A 405 -8.61 -16.24 15.43
C ASN A 405 -7.19 -16.80 15.57
N ARG A 406 -6.38 -16.53 14.54
CA ARG A 406 -4.96 -16.86 14.50
C ARG A 406 -4.08 -15.62 14.52
N ILE A 407 -2.89 -15.76 15.08
CA ILE A 407 -1.85 -14.75 15.09
C ILE A 407 -0.52 -15.43 14.73
N THR A 408 0.17 -14.90 13.73
CA THR A 408 1.55 -15.29 13.43
C THR A 408 2.47 -14.12 13.77
N ILE A 409 3.49 -14.37 14.58
CA ILE A 409 4.61 -13.43 14.76
C ILE A 409 5.77 -13.94 13.91
N LYS A 410 6.18 -13.14 12.93
CA LYS A 410 7.26 -13.48 11.99
C LYS A 410 8.28 -12.36 11.89
N LYS A 411 9.50 -12.72 11.50
CA LYS A 411 10.55 -11.75 11.18
C LYS A 411 10.64 -11.57 9.68
N ILE A 412 10.57 -10.33 9.22
CA ILE A 412 10.82 -9.92 7.85
C ILE A 412 11.97 -8.92 7.92
N GLU A 413 13.12 -9.30 7.37
CA GLU A 413 14.37 -8.51 7.48
C GLU A 413 14.68 -8.18 8.95
N ASN A 414 14.71 -6.90 9.31
CA ASN A 414 14.95 -6.42 10.68
C ASN A 414 13.66 -6.06 11.45
N ARG A 415 12.49 -6.38 10.89
CA ARG A 415 11.18 -6.06 11.48
C ARG A 415 10.51 -7.31 12.05
N ILE A 416 9.90 -7.15 13.21
CA ILE A 416 9.02 -8.18 13.78
C ILE A 416 7.58 -7.79 13.43
N ILE A 417 6.90 -8.67 12.73
CA ILE A 417 5.58 -8.45 12.17
C ILE A 417 4.59 -9.34 12.92
N LEU A 418 3.52 -8.73 13.40
CA LEU A 418 2.31 -9.46 13.78
C LEU A 418 1.39 -9.52 12.57
N GLU A 419 1.00 -10.73 12.22
CA GLU A 419 0.01 -11.04 11.19
C GLU A 419 -1.24 -11.61 11.88
N ASN A 420 -2.41 -11.06 11.54
CA ASN A 420 -3.70 -11.63 11.91
C ASN A 420 -4.54 -11.91 10.66
N ASP A 421 -5.80 -12.29 10.84
CA ASP A 421 -6.72 -12.62 9.73
C ASP A 421 -7.14 -11.39 8.88
N TYR A 422 -6.70 -10.17 9.22
CA TYR A 422 -7.11 -8.92 8.56
C TYR A 422 -5.95 -8.16 7.92
N PHE A 423 -4.82 -8.05 8.62
CA PHE A 423 -3.67 -7.25 8.18
C PHE A 423 -2.38 -7.73 8.84
N GLU A 424 -1.26 -7.17 8.36
CA GLU A 424 0.05 -7.31 8.98
C GLU A 424 0.52 -5.96 9.51
N VAL A 425 1.19 -5.97 10.66
CA VAL A 425 1.73 -4.75 11.26
C VAL A 425 3.04 -5.02 11.99
N PRO A 426 4.06 -4.15 11.82
CA PRO A 426 5.23 -4.15 12.70
C PRO A 426 4.84 -4.01 14.17
N ILE A 427 5.51 -4.76 15.03
CA ILE A 427 5.41 -4.62 16.48
C ILE A 427 6.73 -4.09 17.03
N LYS A 428 6.63 -3.17 17.98
CA LYS A 428 7.78 -2.47 18.57
C LYS A 428 7.67 -2.45 20.08
N LYS A 429 8.81 -2.30 20.74
CA LYS A 429 8.91 -2.22 22.20
C LYS A 429 8.42 -0.86 22.67
N PHE A 430 7.54 -0.87 23.66
CA PHE A 430 7.07 0.30 24.39
C PHE A 430 7.05 -0.02 25.88
N ASN A 431 7.98 0.58 26.63
CA ASN A 431 8.27 0.23 28.02
C ASN A 431 8.56 -1.27 28.16
N SER A 432 7.87 -1.96 29.07
CA SER A 432 7.97 -3.41 29.29
C SER A 432 7.07 -4.26 28.39
N LYS A 433 6.33 -3.64 27.44
CA LYS A 433 5.36 -4.30 26.58
C LYS A 433 5.71 -4.11 25.10
N PHE A 434 4.94 -4.75 24.22
CA PHE A 434 5.02 -4.54 22.79
C PHE A 434 3.70 -3.99 22.25
N ILE A 435 3.80 -3.05 21.32
CA ILE A 435 2.64 -2.47 20.66
C ILE A 435 2.79 -2.54 19.14
N SER A 436 1.67 -2.61 18.42
CA SER A 436 1.67 -2.37 16.99
C SER A 436 2.12 -0.95 16.67
N ASP A 437 3.01 -0.80 15.70
CA ASP A 437 3.51 0.50 15.28
C ASP A 437 3.99 0.49 13.83
N GLY A 438 3.04 0.52 12.89
CA GLY A 438 3.28 0.63 11.46
C GLY A 438 2.29 1.56 10.75
N LYS A 439 2.36 1.61 9.41
CA LYS A 439 1.54 2.53 8.58
C LYS A 439 0.03 2.29 8.73
N ILE A 440 -0.39 1.02 8.82
CA ILE A 440 -1.81 0.60 8.88
C ILE A 440 -2.40 0.74 10.30
N ASN A 441 -1.59 0.52 11.34
CA ASN A 441 -2.04 0.53 12.72
C ASN A 441 -0.93 0.99 13.68
N GLN A 442 -1.28 1.88 14.60
CA GLN A 442 -0.40 2.36 15.67
C GLN A 442 -1.11 2.27 17.01
N ALA A 443 -0.44 1.64 17.98
CA ALA A 443 -0.87 1.41 19.36
C ALA A 443 -2.23 0.68 19.54
N GLY A 444 -2.87 0.21 18.46
CA GLY A 444 -4.15 -0.49 18.51
C GLY A 444 -4.05 -1.95 18.95
N ILE A 445 -2.84 -2.48 19.03
CA ILE A 445 -2.56 -3.85 19.48
C ILE A 445 -1.52 -3.77 20.58
N LEU A 446 -1.90 -4.25 21.77
CA LEU A 446 -1.00 -4.47 22.90
C LEU A 446 -0.70 -5.95 23.02
N ILE A 447 0.58 -6.29 23.17
CA ILE A 447 1.07 -7.66 23.17
C ILE A 447 1.91 -7.91 24.42
N GLU A 448 1.63 -9.02 25.08
CA GLU A 448 2.42 -9.58 26.17
C GLU A 448 2.64 -11.08 25.90
N LYS A 449 3.75 -11.64 26.38
CA LYS A 449 4.04 -13.08 26.27
C LYS A 449 4.31 -13.67 27.65
N ARG A 450 3.72 -14.84 27.94
CA ARG A 450 3.91 -15.62 29.17
C ARG A 450 4.11 -17.08 28.80
N GLY A 451 5.34 -17.56 28.81
CA GLY A 451 5.67 -18.90 28.29
C GLY A 451 5.18 -19.05 26.85
N ASP A 452 4.39 -20.09 26.59
CA ASP A 452 3.80 -20.36 25.27
C ASP A 452 2.48 -19.62 25.00
N THR A 453 1.99 -18.83 25.96
CA THR A 453 0.80 -18.01 25.77
C THR A 453 1.17 -16.60 25.29
N LEU A 454 0.52 -16.17 24.21
CA LEU A 454 0.55 -14.79 23.71
C LEU A 454 -0.75 -14.09 24.11
N ILE A 455 -0.65 -12.93 24.75
CA ILE A 455 -1.80 -12.11 25.14
C ILE A 455 -1.85 -10.92 24.20
N VAL A 456 -2.91 -10.82 23.40
CA VAL A 456 -3.11 -9.73 22.44
C VAL A 456 -4.43 -9.02 22.73
N ASN A 457 -4.36 -7.75 23.12
CA ASN A 457 -5.54 -6.96 23.54
C ASN A 457 -6.40 -7.69 24.57
N LYS A 458 -5.75 -8.24 25.61
CA LYS A 458 -6.37 -9.02 26.72
C LYS A 458 -6.98 -10.36 26.29
N LYS A 459 -6.76 -10.81 25.06
CA LYS A 459 -7.17 -12.15 24.59
C LYS A 459 -5.95 -13.07 24.57
N GLU A 460 -6.12 -14.27 25.08
CA GLU A 460 -5.07 -15.28 25.10
C GLU A 460 -5.07 -16.09 23.80
N TYR A 461 -3.87 -16.46 23.37
CA TYR A 461 -3.59 -17.33 22.24
C TYR A 461 -2.51 -18.30 22.65
N GLN A 462 -2.70 -19.58 22.36
CA GLN A 462 -1.72 -20.63 22.66
C GLN A 462 -0.84 -20.86 21.45
N LYS A 463 0.46 -21.07 21.67
CA LYS A 463 1.41 -21.40 20.62
C LYS A 463 1.06 -22.74 20.00
N VAL A 464 1.08 -22.80 18.66
CA VAL A 464 0.79 -23.99 17.88
C VAL A 464 1.81 -24.19 16.77
N ILE A 465 1.87 -25.41 16.26
CA ILE A 465 2.71 -25.74 15.10
C ILE A 465 1.85 -25.56 13.85
N LYS A 466 2.17 -24.56 13.03
CA LYS A 466 1.52 -24.38 11.73
C LYS A 466 1.85 -25.55 10.80
N HIS A 467 0.82 -26.23 10.30
CA HIS A 467 1.00 -27.27 9.28
C HIS A 467 1.53 -26.64 7.98
N SER A 468 2.70 -27.10 7.55
CA SER A 468 3.35 -26.60 6.33
C SER A 468 2.71 -27.11 5.04
N ASP A 469 1.92 -28.18 5.09
CA ASP A 469 1.22 -28.77 3.94
C ASP A 469 -0.23 -29.13 4.33
N PRO A 470 -1.12 -28.14 4.47
CA PRO A 470 -2.50 -28.37 4.85
C PRO A 470 -3.30 -28.97 3.68
N ASN A 471 -4.30 -29.79 3.99
CA ASN A 471 -5.26 -30.28 2.99
C ASN A 471 -6.23 -29.17 2.56
N PHE A 472 -6.50 -29.08 1.26
CA PHE A 472 -7.50 -28.19 0.67
C PHE A 472 -8.06 -28.78 -0.65
N PRO A 473 -9.24 -28.33 -1.12
CA PRO A 473 -9.80 -28.78 -2.40
C PRO A 473 -8.88 -28.51 -3.59
N LYS A 474 -8.52 -29.55 -4.35
CA LYS A 474 -7.56 -29.44 -5.47
C LYS A 474 -8.03 -28.49 -6.58
N ASP A 475 -9.34 -28.36 -6.78
CA ASP A 475 -9.92 -27.41 -7.74
C ASP A 475 -9.53 -25.95 -7.45
N TRP A 476 -9.16 -25.62 -6.21
CA TRP A 476 -8.69 -24.27 -5.87
C TRP A 476 -7.35 -23.91 -6.52
N LEU A 477 -6.55 -24.88 -6.95
CA LEU A 477 -5.29 -24.62 -7.66
C LEU A 477 -5.52 -23.77 -8.93
N GLY A 478 -6.66 -23.97 -9.61
CA GLY A 478 -7.05 -23.16 -10.76
C GLY A 478 -7.58 -21.76 -10.41
N LEU A 479 -7.87 -21.49 -9.13
CA LEU A 479 -8.34 -20.19 -8.61
C LEU A 479 -7.20 -19.36 -8.03
N ILE A 480 -6.15 -19.99 -7.50
CA ILE A 480 -4.97 -19.31 -6.98
C ILE A 480 -4.26 -18.52 -8.09
N GLY A 481 -3.76 -17.33 -7.76
CA GLY A 481 -3.01 -16.47 -8.67
C GLY A 481 -3.33 -14.99 -8.50
N GLU A 482 -2.95 -14.23 -9.51
CA GLU A 482 -3.00 -12.77 -9.50
C GLU A 482 -4.01 -12.24 -10.51
N TYR A 483 -4.78 -11.25 -10.08
CA TYR A 483 -5.85 -10.65 -10.87
C TYR A 483 -5.81 -9.13 -10.76
N GLY A 484 -6.35 -8.43 -11.75
CA GLY A 484 -6.46 -6.97 -11.73
C GLY A 484 -5.31 -6.27 -12.45
N TRP A 485 -4.97 -5.08 -11.97
CA TRP A 485 -4.08 -4.13 -12.64
C TRP A 485 -2.68 -4.13 -12.02
N ASP A 486 -1.68 -3.61 -12.74
CA ASP A 486 -0.28 -3.57 -12.27
C ASP A 486 -0.15 -2.75 -10.98
N HIS A 487 -0.91 -1.66 -10.88
CA HIS A 487 -0.93 -0.78 -9.72
C HIS A 487 -1.81 -1.26 -8.56
N ASN A 488 -2.62 -2.31 -8.75
CA ASN A 488 -3.51 -2.83 -7.71
C ASN A 488 -3.86 -4.30 -7.97
N ILE A 489 -2.97 -5.18 -7.50
CA ILE A 489 -3.07 -6.62 -7.69
C ILE A 489 -3.97 -7.22 -6.60
N LEU A 490 -4.98 -7.99 -7.03
CA LEU A 490 -5.73 -8.90 -6.17
C LEU A 490 -5.03 -10.26 -6.15
N TYR A 491 -4.52 -10.66 -4.99
CA TYR A 491 -4.00 -12.01 -4.79
C TYR A 491 -5.12 -12.93 -4.33
N VAL A 492 -5.25 -14.08 -4.98
CA VAL A 492 -6.03 -15.22 -4.48
C VAL A 492 -5.03 -16.31 -4.12
N TYR A 493 -5.03 -16.77 -2.87
CA TYR A 493 -4.02 -17.69 -2.36
C TYR A 493 -4.63 -18.65 -1.35
N GLU A 494 -3.96 -19.78 -1.14
CA GLU A 494 -4.31 -20.72 -0.08
C GLU A 494 -3.43 -20.46 1.14
N ASP A 495 -4.03 -20.31 2.32
CA ASP A 495 -3.34 -20.28 3.61
C ASP A 495 -4.08 -21.13 4.65
N ALA A 496 -3.33 -22.06 5.27
CA ALA A 496 -3.79 -23.02 6.26
C ALA A 496 -5.09 -23.76 5.88
N GLY A 497 -5.14 -24.28 4.65
CA GLY A 497 -6.25 -25.08 4.14
C GLY A 497 -7.48 -24.27 3.75
N SER A 498 -7.39 -22.94 3.72
CA SER A 498 -8.49 -22.03 3.36
C SER A 498 -8.08 -21.16 2.17
N LEU A 499 -9.06 -20.76 1.36
CA LEU A 499 -8.85 -19.79 0.27
C LEU A 499 -8.96 -18.36 0.83
N TRP A 500 -8.04 -17.50 0.43
CA TRP A 500 -7.94 -16.13 0.88
C TRP A 500 -7.81 -15.17 -0.29
N VAL A 501 -8.13 -13.91 -0.01
CA VAL A 501 -7.72 -12.79 -0.87
C VAL A 501 -6.92 -11.75 -0.10
N LEU A 502 -5.95 -11.13 -0.78
CA LEU A 502 -5.32 -9.88 -0.39
C LEU A 502 -5.72 -8.84 -1.43
N ILE A 503 -6.53 -7.86 -1.00
CA ILE A 503 -7.10 -6.81 -1.85
C ILE A 503 -6.62 -5.44 -1.36
N GLU A 504 -6.42 -4.49 -2.29
CA GLU A 504 -5.89 -3.15 -1.99
C GLU A 504 -4.55 -3.20 -1.23
N TRP A 505 -3.69 -4.17 -1.56
CA TRP A 505 -2.36 -4.42 -1.00
C TRP A 505 -2.28 -4.78 0.49
N ILE A 506 -3.35 -4.54 1.26
CA ILE A 506 -3.28 -4.62 2.73
C ILE A 506 -4.43 -5.38 3.38
N GLU A 507 -5.57 -5.57 2.71
CA GLU A 507 -6.75 -6.18 3.32
C GLU A 507 -6.82 -7.67 3.02
N LYS A 508 -6.63 -8.47 4.07
CA LYS A 508 -6.77 -9.93 4.01
C LYS A 508 -8.20 -10.34 4.31
N ASN A 509 -8.73 -11.27 3.52
CA ASN A 509 -10.05 -11.85 3.77
C ASN A 509 -10.03 -13.36 3.55
N LYS A 510 -10.38 -14.11 4.60
CA LYS A 510 -10.71 -15.53 4.53
C LYS A 510 -12.02 -15.72 3.77
N LEU A 511 -12.00 -16.42 2.65
CA LEU A 511 -13.20 -16.68 1.86
C LEU A 511 -13.96 -17.89 2.40
N ILE A 512 -15.29 -17.83 2.28
CA ILE A 512 -16.19 -18.94 2.61
C ILE A 512 -16.78 -19.45 1.29
N GLN A 513 -16.44 -20.67 0.90
CA GLN A 513 -16.95 -21.27 -0.34
C GLN A 513 -18.46 -21.54 -0.25
N GLU A 514 -19.23 -21.11 -1.27
CA GLU A 514 -20.63 -21.49 -1.44
C GLU A 514 -20.82 -22.57 -2.50
N ASN A 515 -20.06 -22.47 -3.60
CA ASN A 515 -20.01 -23.47 -4.66
C ASN A 515 -18.67 -23.38 -5.40
N LYS A 516 -18.55 -24.04 -6.56
CA LYS A 516 -17.29 -24.08 -7.33
C LYS A 516 -16.74 -22.70 -7.72
N SER A 517 -17.62 -21.75 -8.06
CA SER A 517 -17.21 -20.42 -8.53
C SER A 517 -17.53 -19.29 -7.55
N LEU A 518 -18.39 -19.52 -6.56
CA LEU A 518 -18.92 -18.47 -5.69
C LEU A 518 -18.42 -18.61 -4.26
N PHE A 519 -17.90 -17.50 -3.73
CA PHE A 519 -17.36 -17.39 -2.38
C PHE A 519 -17.95 -16.15 -1.70
N LYS A 520 -18.05 -16.19 -0.38
CA LYS A 520 -18.46 -15.06 0.46
C LYS A 520 -17.24 -14.44 1.12
N PHE A 521 -17.23 -13.10 1.19
CA PHE A 521 -16.39 -12.39 2.15
C PHE A 521 -16.88 -12.64 3.59
N PRO A 522 -16.04 -12.43 4.61
CA PRO A 522 -16.46 -12.52 6.00
C PRO A 522 -17.71 -11.68 6.32
N LYS A 523 -18.61 -12.20 7.15
CA LYS A 523 -19.88 -11.51 7.46
C LYS A 523 -19.72 -10.28 8.36
N LYS A 524 -18.70 -10.27 9.23
CA LYS A 524 -18.57 -9.26 10.31
C LYS A 524 -17.44 -8.25 10.08
N THR A 525 -16.47 -8.58 9.24
CA THR A 525 -15.17 -7.92 9.16
C THR A 525 -14.75 -7.69 7.71
N GLY A 526 -13.78 -6.80 7.50
CA GLY A 526 -13.33 -6.40 6.17
C GLY A 526 -14.21 -5.32 5.52
N MET A 527 -13.66 -4.63 4.52
CA MET A 527 -14.33 -3.57 3.76
C MET A 527 -15.43 -4.16 2.85
N TYR A 528 -15.23 -5.38 2.37
CA TYR A 528 -16.15 -6.11 1.47
C TYR A 528 -17.13 -7.02 2.21
N ARG A 529 -17.29 -6.84 3.53
CA ARG A 529 -18.19 -7.65 4.36
C ARG A 529 -19.60 -7.76 3.77
N GLY A 530 -20.13 -8.98 3.78
CA GLY A 530 -21.46 -9.30 3.26
C GLY A 530 -21.57 -9.41 1.73
N GLU A 531 -20.52 -9.07 0.99
CA GLU A 531 -20.46 -9.23 -0.46
C GLU A 531 -19.96 -10.62 -0.85
N LYS A 532 -19.99 -10.92 -2.14
CA LYS A 532 -19.57 -12.21 -2.70
C LYS A 532 -18.50 -12.00 -3.77
N LEU A 533 -17.63 -12.99 -3.91
CA LEU A 533 -16.59 -13.08 -4.93
C LEU A 533 -16.96 -14.22 -5.88
N ASN A 534 -16.95 -13.96 -7.19
CA ASN A 534 -17.31 -14.92 -8.22
C ASN A 534 -16.18 -15.11 -9.23
N PHE A 535 -15.78 -16.36 -9.45
CA PHE A 535 -14.78 -16.74 -10.44
C PHE A 535 -15.43 -17.15 -11.76
N LYS A 536 -14.91 -16.67 -12.88
CA LYS A 536 -15.23 -17.24 -14.19
C LYS A 536 -14.17 -18.27 -14.53
N ILE A 537 -14.57 -19.55 -14.57
CA ILE A 537 -13.66 -20.69 -14.71
C ILE A 537 -13.80 -21.27 -16.12
N ASN A 538 -12.68 -21.49 -16.81
CA ASN A 538 -12.67 -22.12 -18.14
C ASN A 538 -12.78 -23.65 -18.06
N ALA A 539 -12.84 -24.32 -19.21
CA ALA A 539 -12.97 -25.78 -19.29
C ALA A 539 -11.82 -26.55 -18.60
N ASN A 540 -10.64 -25.95 -18.48
CA ASN A 540 -9.47 -26.55 -17.82
C ASN A 540 -9.46 -26.33 -16.30
N GLY A 541 -10.54 -25.80 -15.72
CA GLY A 541 -10.62 -25.50 -14.29
C GLY A 541 -9.85 -24.25 -13.85
N ILE A 542 -9.35 -23.44 -14.80
CA ILE A 542 -8.57 -22.23 -14.51
C ILE A 542 -9.51 -21.01 -14.54
N ALA A 543 -9.53 -20.23 -13.47
CA ALA A 543 -10.27 -18.98 -13.44
C ALA A 543 -9.63 -17.95 -14.40
N THR A 544 -10.37 -17.38 -15.35
CA THR A 544 -9.86 -16.34 -16.26
C THR A 544 -10.04 -14.93 -15.70
N GLU A 545 -10.98 -14.77 -14.78
CA GLU A 545 -11.27 -13.53 -14.07
C GLU A 545 -11.96 -13.86 -12.74
N VAL A 546 -11.90 -12.92 -11.82
CA VAL A 546 -12.64 -12.93 -10.57
C VAL A 546 -13.31 -11.58 -10.40
N SER A 547 -14.56 -11.57 -9.93
CA SER A 547 -15.30 -10.33 -9.70
C SER A 547 -15.89 -10.30 -8.30
N ILE A 548 -15.95 -9.11 -7.72
CA ILE A 548 -16.90 -8.87 -6.63
C ILE A 548 -18.27 -8.84 -7.30
N LEU A 549 -19.23 -9.63 -6.81
CA LEU A 549 -20.49 -9.86 -7.50
C LEU A 549 -21.23 -8.53 -7.79
N ASN A 550 -21.40 -8.21 -9.09
CA ASN A 550 -21.94 -6.95 -9.61
C ASN A 550 -21.10 -5.68 -9.35
N GLY A 551 -19.87 -5.85 -8.87
CA GLY A 551 -18.88 -4.81 -8.64
C GLY A 551 -17.65 -4.97 -9.56
N PRO A 552 -16.45 -4.60 -9.08
CA PRO A 552 -15.21 -4.65 -9.87
C PRO A 552 -14.89 -6.05 -10.42
N ILE A 553 -14.33 -6.08 -11.63
CA ILE A 553 -13.87 -7.30 -12.32
C ILE A 553 -12.35 -7.25 -12.44
N PHE A 554 -11.69 -8.27 -11.89
CA PHE A 554 -10.25 -8.44 -11.90
C PHE A 554 -9.91 -9.55 -12.90
N LYS A 555 -9.39 -9.17 -14.06
CA LYS A 555 -8.90 -10.14 -15.06
C LYS A 555 -7.64 -10.82 -14.53
N ARG A 556 -7.45 -12.11 -14.81
CA ARG A 556 -6.19 -12.78 -14.47
C ARG A 556 -5.04 -12.09 -15.23
N ARG A 557 -3.98 -11.73 -14.51
CA ARG A 557 -2.84 -10.98 -15.05
C ARG A 557 -1.96 -11.80 -15.99
N SER A 558 -1.83 -13.09 -15.72
CA SER A 558 -1.28 -14.09 -16.65
C SER A 558 -1.69 -15.48 -16.20
N PRO A 559 -1.98 -16.42 -17.12
CA PRO A 559 -2.20 -17.81 -16.79
C PRO A 559 -0.86 -18.44 -16.42
N LEU A 560 -0.45 -18.28 -15.17
CA LEU A 560 0.60 -19.12 -14.63
C LEU A 560 -0.04 -20.46 -14.35
N SER A 561 0.04 -21.33 -15.37
CA SER A 561 0.00 -22.77 -15.14
C SER A 561 1.13 -23.06 -14.17
N LEU A 562 0.82 -23.14 -12.88
CA LEU A 562 1.57 -23.82 -11.81
C LEU A 562 2.96 -24.24 -12.30
N THR A 563 3.89 -23.27 -12.26
CA THR A 563 5.35 -23.37 -12.49
C THR A 563 5.91 -24.11 -13.73
N LYS A 564 5.10 -24.66 -14.63
CA LYS A 564 5.59 -25.60 -15.66
C LYS A 564 6.15 -24.95 -16.93
N LYS A 565 5.75 -23.72 -17.27
CA LYS A 565 6.31 -23.01 -18.43
C LYS A 565 7.45 -22.11 -18.00
N ILE A 566 8.55 -22.22 -18.70
CA ILE A 566 9.75 -21.40 -18.50
C ILE A 566 9.43 -19.98 -18.94
N PHE A 567 9.69 -19.01 -18.08
CA PHE A 567 9.58 -17.60 -18.43
C PHE A 567 10.58 -17.27 -19.54
N LYS A 568 10.20 -16.42 -20.49
CA LYS A 568 11.05 -15.99 -21.61
C LYS A 568 10.91 -14.49 -21.81
N ILE A 569 12.01 -13.81 -22.07
CA ILE A 569 11.99 -12.45 -22.60
C ILE A 569 12.21 -12.47 -24.11
N THR A 570 11.87 -11.37 -24.77
CA THR A 570 12.36 -11.07 -26.11
C THR A 570 13.64 -10.22 -25.96
N PRO A 571 14.82 -10.74 -26.30
CA PRO A 571 16.07 -9.99 -26.22
C PRO A 571 16.05 -8.74 -27.11
N ILE A 572 16.66 -7.65 -26.66
CA ILE A 572 16.80 -6.40 -27.45
C ILE A 572 17.69 -6.61 -28.69
N LYS A 573 18.68 -7.50 -28.60
CA LYS A 573 19.63 -7.85 -29.67
C LYS A 573 19.72 -9.37 -29.83
N SER A 574 20.25 -9.84 -30.96
CA SER A 574 20.49 -11.27 -31.16
C SER A 574 21.56 -11.80 -30.18
N ILE A 575 21.46 -13.09 -29.82
CA ILE A 575 22.42 -13.72 -28.89
C ILE A 575 23.85 -13.65 -29.43
N ASP A 576 24.03 -13.78 -30.75
CA ASP A 576 25.36 -13.77 -31.37
C ASP A 576 26.01 -12.39 -31.34
N GLU A 577 25.24 -11.32 -31.56
CA GLU A 577 25.71 -9.94 -31.41
C GLU A 577 26.11 -9.65 -29.95
N LEU A 578 25.22 -9.99 -29.01
CA LEU A 578 25.47 -9.84 -27.57
C LEU A 578 26.75 -10.54 -27.14
N ARG A 579 26.97 -11.78 -27.62
CA ARG A 579 28.17 -12.57 -27.29
C ARG A 579 29.43 -11.90 -27.82
N LYS A 580 29.44 -11.50 -29.09
CA LYS A 580 30.59 -10.82 -29.72
C LYS A 580 30.93 -9.51 -29.01
N GLU A 581 29.93 -8.71 -28.65
CA GLU A 581 30.13 -7.45 -27.93
C GLU A 581 30.67 -7.69 -26.51
N ALA A 582 30.11 -8.68 -25.79
CA ALA A 582 30.51 -8.97 -24.42
C ALA A 582 31.92 -9.56 -24.33
N GLU A 583 32.30 -10.48 -25.22
CA GLU A 583 33.64 -11.09 -25.23
C GLU A 583 34.75 -10.11 -25.64
N ARG A 584 34.43 -9.04 -26.38
CA ARG A 584 35.37 -7.94 -26.70
C ARG A 584 35.49 -6.91 -25.57
N SER A 585 34.61 -6.98 -24.58
CA SER A 585 34.57 -6.05 -23.46
C SER A 585 35.35 -6.61 -22.27
N ASN A 586 35.90 -5.73 -21.44
CA ASN A 586 36.57 -6.10 -20.20
C ASN A 586 35.70 -5.75 -18.99
N PRO A 587 35.76 -6.54 -17.91
CA PRO A 587 35.15 -6.15 -16.65
C PRO A 587 35.71 -4.80 -16.18
N PRO A 588 34.91 -3.98 -15.47
CA PRO A 588 35.39 -2.74 -14.90
C PRO A 588 36.55 -3.02 -13.93
N LEU A 589 37.51 -2.10 -13.86
CA LEU A 589 38.71 -2.26 -13.03
C LEU A 589 38.32 -2.55 -11.58
N GLY A 590 38.76 -3.70 -11.07
CA GLY A 590 38.50 -4.14 -9.71
C GLY A 590 39.32 -3.35 -8.67
N ASN A 591 38.93 -3.47 -7.40
CA ASN A 591 39.65 -2.86 -6.29
C ASN A 591 41.04 -3.52 -6.16
N SER A 592 42.12 -2.73 -6.04
CA SER A 592 43.51 -3.22 -6.04
C SER A 592 43.88 -4.11 -4.84
N LYS A 593 42.99 -4.24 -3.85
CA LYS A 593 43.13 -5.06 -2.63
C LYS A 593 42.23 -6.31 -2.60
N SER A 594 41.85 -6.84 -3.77
CA SER A 594 40.97 -8.02 -3.85
C SER A 594 41.69 -9.32 -3.46
N GLU A 595 41.03 -10.20 -2.71
CA GLU A 595 41.52 -11.55 -2.44
C GLU A 595 41.57 -12.39 -3.73
N LYS A 596 42.50 -13.34 -3.78
CA LYS A 596 42.64 -14.28 -4.90
C LYS A 596 41.43 -15.21 -4.94
N PHE A 597 40.99 -15.54 -6.16
CA PHE A 597 39.92 -16.51 -6.37
C PHE A 597 40.39 -17.92 -5.97
N ASP A 598 39.59 -18.59 -5.15
CA ASP A 598 39.68 -20.02 -4.81
C ASP A 598 38.34 -20.67 -5.14
N LEU A 599 38.03 -20.66 -6.44
CA LEU A 599 36.82 -21.26 -6.98
C LEU A 599 36.97 -22.77 -6.98
N ILE A 600 36.01 -23.46 -6.39
CA ILE A 600 35.95 -24.92 -6.38
C ILE A 600 34.60 -25.41 -6.86
N GLU A 601 34.60 -26.60 -7.48
CA GLU A 601 33.36 -27.24 -7.89
C GLU A 601 32.58 -27.71 -6.65
N ILE A 602 31.29 -27.35 -6.55
CA ILE A 602 30.46 -27.66 -5.38
C ILE A 602 30.40 -29.18 -5.11
N LYS A 603 30.30 -30.00 -6.16
CA LYS A 603 30.28 -31.48 -6.07
C LYS A 603 31.57 -32.10 -5.54
N SER A 604 32.70 -31.40 -5.60
CA SER A 604 33.94 -31.87 -4.97
C SER A 604 33.83 -31.89 -3.44
N ILE A 605 32.96 -31.05 -2.86
CA ILE A 605 32.71 -30.94 -1.42
C ILE A 605 31.51 -31.79 -0.99
N ASP A 606 30.42 -31.81 -1.77
CA ASP A 606 29.22 -32.59 -1.47
C ASP A 606 28.56 -33.13 -2.76
N LYS A 607 28.74 -34.43 -2.99
CA LYS A 607 28.19 -35.14 -4.16
C LYS A 607 26.66 -35.27 -4.14
N SER A 608 26.01 -35.03 -3.00
CA SER A 608 24.54 -35.10 -2.89
C SER A 608 23.81 -33.86 -3.41
N ILE A 609 24.54 -32.76 -3.62
CA ILE A 609 24.00 -31.55 -4.25
C ILE A 609 23.80 -31.83 -5.76
N LYS A 610 22.57 -31.60 -6.23
CA LYS A 610 22.20 -31.81 -7.64
C LYS A 610 22.37 -30.53 -8.44
N TYR A 611 22.56 -30.68 -9.74
CA TYR A 611 22.70 -29.57 -10.68
C TYR A 611 21.57 -29.60 -11.73
N ASP A 612 21.05 -28.43 -12.03
CA ASP A 612 20.18 -28.11 -13.16
C ASP A 612 20.61 -26.73 -13.67
N ILE A 613 21.86 -26.66 -14.16
CA ILE A 613 22.53 -25.41 -14.56
C ILE A 613 21.84 -24.84 -15.80
N ARG A 614 20.97 -23.86 -15.58
CA ARG A 614 20.01 -23.39 -16.60
C ARG A 614 20.70 -22.79 -17.81
N TYR A 615 21.78 -22.06 -17.58
CA TYR A 615 22.54 -21.38 -18.63
C TYR A 615 23.51 -22.31 -19.39
N ALA A 616 23.62 -23.59 -19.02
CA ALA A 616 24.24 -24.63 -19.86
C ALA A 616 23.25 -25.29 -20.85
N SER A 617 21.98 -24.85 -20.84
CA SER A 617 20.89 -25.35 -21.68
C SER A 617 20.08 -24.20 -22.29
N GLU A 618 19.04 -24.51 -23.07
CA GLU A 618 18.07 -23.50 -23.57
C GLU A 618 16.91 -23.27 -22.59
N ASN A 619 16.92 -23.97 -21.45
CA ASN A 619 15.94 -23.88 -20.39
C ASN A 619 16.28 -22.72 -19.44
N ASN A 620 16.20 -21.48 -19.95
CA ASN A 620 16.41 -20.24 -19.21
C ASN A 620 15.63 -19.08 -19.87
N PHE A 621 15.62 -17.89 -19.26
CA PHE A 621 14.84 -16.75 -19.75
C PHE A 621 15.22 -16.25 -21.16
N MET A 622 16.41 -16.57 -21.65
CA MET A 622 16.93 -16.15 -22.96
C MET A 622 16.77 -17.22 -24.05
N GLY A 623 16.52 -18.48 -23.69
CA GLY A 623 16.39 -19.57 -24.65
C GLY A 623 17.67 -19.93 -25.40
N SER A 624 18.84 -19.68 -24.81
CA SER A 624 20.13 -20.00 -25.43
C SER A 624 21.13 -20.53 -24.39
N LYS A 625 22.16 -21.23 -24.85
CA LYS A 625 23.26 -21.71 -24.01
C LYS A 625 24.32 -20.61 -23.84
N PHE A 626 24.76 -20.37 -22.62
CA PHE A 626 25.83 -19.41 -22.28
C PHE A 626 27.06 -20.10 -21.68
N TYR A 627 26.89 -21.28 -21.08
CA TYR A 627 27.98 -22.11 -20.56
C TYR A 627 28.18 -23.33 -21.45
N LYS A 628 29.44 -23.79 -21.56
CA LYS A 628 29.79 -25.02 -22.29
C LYS A 628 29.56 -26.27 -21.46
N THR A 629 29.76 -26.18 -20.14
CA THR A 629 29.60 -27.29 -19.20
C THR A 629 28.54 -26.98 -18.16
N SER A 630 28.02 -28.01 -17.51
CA SER A 630 27.02 -27.91 -16.43
C SER A 630 27.65 -28.02 -15.03
N ASN A 631 28.93 -27.67 -14.89
CA ASN A 631 29.58 -27.56 -13.59
C ASN A 631 29.08 -26.31 -12.84
N ALA A 632 29.26 -26.27 -11.52
CA ALA A 632 28.94 -25.11 -10.70
C ALA A 632 30.09 -24.86 -9.72
N PHE A 633 30.57 -23.62 -9.68
CA PHE A 633 31.73 -23.22 -8.90
C PHE A 633 31.36 -22.11 -7.91
N LEU A 634 31.95 -22.14 -6.72
CA LEU A 634 31.86 -21.08 -5.70
C LEU A 634 33.22 -20.86 -5.06
N GLN A 635 33.42 -19.70 -4.44
CA GLN A 635 34.56 -19.53 -3.53
C GLN A 635 34.47 -20.60 -2.43
N ARG A 636 35.60 -21.19 -2.04
CA ARG A 636 35.65 -22.28 -1.06
C ARG A 636 34.83 -22.01 0.21
N PRO A 637 34.92 -20.85 0.88
CA PRO A 637 34.11 -20.58 2.08
C PRO A 637 32.59 -20.61 1.80
N ALA A 638 32.16 -20.13 0.63
CA ALA A 638 30.76 -20.17 0.23
C ALA A 638 30.30 -21.60 -0.10
N ALA A 639 31.13 -22.41 -0.77
CA ALA A 639 30.83 -23.80 -1.06
C ALA A 639 30.73 -24.66 0.22
N GLU A 640 31.62 -24.44 1.19
CA GLU A 640 31.57 -25.09 2.51
C GLU A 640 30.34 -24.67 3.32
N ALA A 641 29.95 -23.39 3.25
CA ALA A 641 28.70 -22.93 3.84
C ALA A 641 27.49 -23.60 3.19
N LEU A 642 27.47 -23.72 1.87
CA LEU A 642 26.41 -24.38 1.13
C LEU A 642 26.26 -25.87 1.49
N LYS A 643 27.38 -26.58 1.70
CA LYS A 643 27.37 -27.95 2.24
C LYS A 643 26.61 -28.03 3.57
N ARG A 644 26.94 -27.15 4.52
CA ARG A 644 26.26 -27.13 5.83
C ARG A 644 24.77 -26.82 5.71
N VAL A 645 24.37 -25.98 4.75
CA VAL A 645 22.94 -25.77 4.44
C VAL A 645 22.29 -27.06 3.95
N ASN A 646 22.91 -27.74 2.99
CA ASN A 646 22.41 -29.00 2.43
C ASN A 646 22.26 -30.08 3.52
N GLU A 647 23.25 -30.21 4.41
CA GLU A 647 23.20 -31.13 5.56
C GLU A 647 22.03 -30.83 6.50
N LYS A 648 21.79 -29.54 6.83
CA LYS A 648 20.65 -29.12 7.66
C LYS A 648 19.30 -29.48 7.01
N LEU A 649 19.18 -29.37 5.69
CA LEU A 649 17.95 -29.63 4.95
C LEU A 649 17.59 -31.12 4.88
N ARG A 650 18.56 -32.03 4.99
CA ARG A 650 18.29 -33.49 4.98
C ARG A 650 17.33 -33.92 6.07
N SER A 651 17.42 -33.32 7.26
CA SER A 651 16.49 -33.57 8.38
C SER A 651 15.04 -33.17 8.08
N TYR A 652 14.81 -32.38 7.02
CA TYR A 652 13.50 -31.98 6.53
C TYR A 652 13.09 -32.76 5.27
N GLY A 653 13.89 -33.74 4.83
CA GLY A 653 13.60 -34.55 3.62
C GLY A 653 14.00 -33.89 2.30
N PHE A 654 14.81 -32.83 2.33
CA PHE A 654 15.19 -32.07 1.14
C PHE A 654 16.71 -32.04 0.91
N GLY A 655 17.10 -31.91 -0.36
CA GLY A 655 18.46 -31.53 -0.76
C GLY A 655 18.45 -30.31 -1.67
N LEU A 656 19.63 -29.78 -1.99
CA LEU A 656 19.80 -28.60 -2.85
C LEU A 656 19.94 -28.96 -4.33
N LEU A 657 19.24 -28.21 -5.19
CA LEU A 657 19.36 -28.23 -6.65
C LEU A 657 19.85 -26.87 -7.14
N ILE A 658 21.05 -26.83 -7.73
CA ILE A 658 21.70 -25.59 -8.18
C ILE A 658 21.29 -25.25 -9.60
N HIS A 659 20.85 -24.01 -9.82
CA HIS A 659 20.49 -23.43 -11.12
C HIS A 659 21.58 -22.54 -11.71
N ASP A 660 22.28 -21.79 -10.86
CA ASP A 660 23.47 -21.03 -11.23
C ASP A 660 24.38 -20.79 -10.01
N ALA A 661 25.66 -20.52 -10.25
CA ALA A 661 26.66 -20.21 -9.21
C ALA A 661 27.64 -19.15 -9.72
N TYR A 662 28.94 -19.44 -9.82
CA TYR A 662 29.87 -18.55 -10.51
C TYR A 662 29.41 -18.30 -11.96
N ARG A 663 29.21 -17.02 -12.31
CA ARG A 663 28.86 -16.56 -13.67
C ARG A 663 30.02 -15.74 -14.20
N PRO A 664 30.56 -15.97 -15.40
CA PRO A 664 31.57 -15.07 -15.96
C PRO A 664 30.97 -13.68 -16.23
N TRP A 665 31.75 -12.61 -16.02
CA TRP A 665 31.27 -11.23 -16.19
C TRP A 665 30.67 -10.96 -17.58
N TYR A 666 31.26 -11.50 -18.66
CA TYR A 666 30.73 -11.30 -20.01
C TYR A 666 29.29 -11.82 -20.16
N VAL A 667 28.91 -12.88 -19.42
CA VAL A 667 27.52 -13.39 -19.42
C VAL A 667 26.58 -12.43 -18.69
N THR A 668 27.01 -11.84 -17.56
CA THR A 668 26.25 -10.76 -16.91
C THR A 668 26.02 -9.59 -17.86
N LYS A 669 27.05 -9.20 -18.64
CA LYS A 669 26.91 -8.14 -19.65
C LYS A 669 25.90 -8.51 -20.73
N MET A 670 25.95 -9.75 -21.24
CA MET A 670 24.95 -10.23 -22.20
C MET A 670 23.53 -10.16 -21.62
N PHE A 671 23.32 -10.57 -20.37
CA PHE A 671 22.00 -10.53 -19.73
C PHE A 671 21.51 -9.10 -19.60
N TRP A 672 22.36 -8.16 -19.18
CA TRP A 672 22.00 -6.75 -19.06
C TRP A 672 21.65 -6.11 -20.41
N ASP A 673 22.50 -6.32 -21.43
CA ASP A 673 22.33 -5.71 -22.75
C ASP A 673 21.14 -6.32 -23.52
N ALA A 674 20.77 -7.57 -23.19
CA ALA A 674 19.59 -8.23 -23.75
C ALA A 674 18.27 -7.78 -23.13
N THR A 675 18.28 -7.38 -21.86
CA THR A 675 17.06 -7.26 -21.05
C THR A 675 16.39 -5.90 -21.25
N PRO A 676 15.08 -5.87 -21.59
CA PRO A 676 14.27 -4.65 -21.60
C PRO A 676 14.37 -3.83 -20.32
N GLU A 677 14.31 -2.50 -20.44
CA GLU A 677 14.54 -1.57 -19.31
C GLU A 677 13.63 -1.86 -18.11
N ASP A 678 12.36 -2.19 -18.35
CA ASP A 678 11.35 -2.52 -17.32
C ASP A 678 11.67 -3.80 -16.53
N LYS A 679 12.58 -4.63 -17.02
CA LYS A 679 12.99 -5.91 -16.40
C LYS A 679 14.42 -5.90 -15.88
N LYS A 680 15.16 -4.80 -16.04
CA LYS A 680 16.56 -4.73 -15.60
C LYS A 680 16.75 -4.85 -14.09
N ILE A 681 15.68 -4.72 -13.30
CA ILE A 681 15.72 -4.99 -11.86
C ILE A 681 16.09 -6.46 -11.53
N PHE A 682 15.86 -7.40 -12.47
CA PHE A 682 16.17 -8.83 -12.30
C PHE A 682 17.55 -9.23 -12.85
N VAL A 683 18.32 -8.29 -13.41
CA VAL A 683 19.66 -8.58 -13.94
C VAL A 683 20.68 -7.58 -13.41
N ALA A 684 21.85 -8.08 -13.02
CA ALA A 684 22.88 -7.23 -12.45
C ALA A 684 23.48 -6.28 -13.49
N ASN A 685 23.65 -5.00 -13.13
CA ASN A 685 24.36 -4.03 -13.97
C ASN A 685 25.86 -4.41 -14.07
N PRO A 686 26.39 -4.68 -15.27
CA PRO A 686 27.77 -5.13 -15.46
C PRO A 686 28.81 -4.08 -15.05
N GLN A 687 28.46 -2.79 -15.00
CA GLN A 687 29.36 -1.73 -14.52
C GLN A 687 29.75 -1.89 -13.04
N ASN A 688 28.91 -2.57 -12.25
CA ASN A 688 29.17 -2.86 -10.83
C ASN A 688 29.69 -4.31 -10.62
N GLY A 689 29.59 -5.14 -11.67
CA GLY A 689 29.66 -6.60 -11.60
C GLY A 689 28.55 -7.21 -10.71
N SER A 690 28.44 -8.53 -10.70
CA SER A 690 27.51 -9.26 -9.83
C SER A 690 28.23 -10.07 -8.74
N ARG A 691 27.50 -10.55 -7.74
CA ARG A 691 28.07 -11.49 -6.75
C ARG A 691 28.34 -12.87 -7.36
N HIS A 692 27.63 -13.25 -8.42
CA HIS A 692 27.98 -14.43 -9.21
C HIS A 692 29.37 -14.30 -9.85
N ASN A 693 29.71 -13.12 -10.38
CA ASN A 693 31.04 -12.87 -10.97
C ASN A 693 32.17 -12.92 -9.93
N ARG A 694 31.83 -12.91 -8.64
CA ARG A 694 32.76 -12.99 -7.51
C ARG A 694 32.83 -14.41 -6.91
N GLY A 695 32.06 -15.36 -7.45
CA GLY A 695 31.93 -16.72 -6.91
C GLY A 695 31.22 -16.78 -5.56
N CYS A 696 30.45 -15.74 -5.23
CA CYS A 696 29.81 -15.57 -3.93
C CYS A 696 28.28 -15.44 -4.02
N ALA A 697 27.67 -15.86 -5.14
CA ALA A 697 26.22 -16.00 -5.26
C ALA A 697 25.87 -17.39 -5.80
N VAL A 698 24.72 -17.88 -5.38
CA VAL A 698 24.15 -19.13 -5.84
C VAL A 698 22.65 -18.99 -6.03
N ASP A 699 22.18 -19.49 -7.16
CA ASP A 699 20.78 -19.61 -7.50
C ASP A 699 20.36 -21.07 -7.36
N LEU A 700 19.34 -21.33 -6.54
CA LEU A 700 18.99 -22.70 -6.21
C LEU A 700 17.53 -22.90 -5.78
N THR A 701 17.11 -24.16 -5.78
CA THR A 701 15.84 -24.62 -5.20
C THR A 701 16.07 -25.89 -4.37
N LEU A 702 14.99 -26.41 -3.79
CA LEU A 702 14.97 -27.70 -3.11
C LEU A 702 14.62 -28.82 -4.09
N TYR A 703 15.10 -30.03 -3.81
CA TYR A 703 14.54 -31.27 -4.34
C TYR A 703 14.17 -32.21 -3.21
N GLU A 704 13.15 -33.04 -3.40
CA GLU A 704 12.73 -34.04 -2.42
C GLU A 704 13.68 -35.24 -2.42
N LEU A 705 14.18 -35.66 -1.26
CA LEU A 705 15.09 -36.81 -1.17
C LEU A 705 14.39 -38.14 -1.53
N SER A 706 13.09 -38.26 -1.26
CA SER A 706 12.29 -39.46 -1.51
C SER A 706 12.06 -39.71 -3.01
N THR A 707 11.79 -38.66 -3.78
CA THR A 707 11.44 -38.75 -5.21
C THR A 707 12.57 -38.30 -6.12
N GLY A 708 13.53 -37.55 -5.59
CA GLY A 708 14.57 -36.89 -6.35
C GLY A 708 14.11 -35.71 -7.20
N SER A 709 12.82 -35.35 -7.15
CA SER A 709 12.20 -34.32 -8.01
C SER A 709 12.40 -32.91 -7.44
N PRO A 710 12.55 -31.89 -8.29
CA PRO A 710 12.57 -30.49 -7.87
C PRO A 710 11.26 -30.11 -7.17
N VAL A 711 11.37 -29.30 -6.11
CA VAL A 711 10.22 -28.75 -5.38
C VAL A 711 9.61 -27.60 -6.17
N GLU A 712 8.29 -27.64 -6.33
CA GLU A 712 7.51 -26.53 -6.85
C GLU A 712 7.43 -25.40 -5.81
N MET A 713 7.91 -24.22 -6.18
CA MET A 713 7.95 -23.01 -5.33
C MET A 713 6.88 -22.00 -5.77
N VAL A 714 6.89 -20.80 -5.17
CA VAL A 714 5.90 -19.74 -5.45
C VAL A 714 5.98 -19.19 -6.88
N SER A 715 7.12 -19.33 -7.55
CA SER A 715 7.39 -18.97 -8.94
C SER A 715 8.33 -19.99 -9.59
N GLY A 716 8.53 -19.89 -10.90
CA GLY A 716 9.66 -20.55 -11.56
C GLY A 716 10.97 -19.81 -11.27
N TYR A 717 12.10 -20.52 -11.40
CA TYR A 717 13.42 -19.87 -11.53
C TYR A 717 13.46 -19.03 -12.83
N ASP A 718 14.24 -17.94 -12.85
CA ASP A 718 14.36 -17.02 -13.98
C ASP A 718 13.04 -16.30 -14.36
N GLU A 719 12.06 -16.25 -13.45
CA GLU A 719 10.79 -15.57 -13.69
C GLU A 719 10.89 -14.07 -13.36
N PHE A 720 10.76 -13.18 -14.35
CA PHE A 720 10.84 -11.72 -14.13
C PHE A 720 9.47 -11.12 -13.83
N THR A 721 8.85 -11.61 -12.75
CA THR A 721 7.55 -11.14 -12.24
C THR A 721 7.63 -10.93 -10.73
N GLU A 722 6.59 -10.31 -10.15
CA GLU A 722 6.46 -10.09 -8.71
C GLU A 722 6.50 -11.39 -7.89
N ARG A 723 6.23 -12.55 -8.52
CA ARG A 723 6.28 -13.87 -7.87
C ARG A 723 7.69 -14.27 -7.47
N ALA A 724 8.71 -13.68 -8.09
CA ALA A 724 10.10 -13.92 -7.75
C ALA A 724 10.48 -13.37 -6.37
N PHE A 725 9.72 -12.44 -5.80
CA PHE A 725 10.14 -11.74 -4.60
C PHE A 725 10.22 -12.68 -3.38
N PRO A 726 11.23 -12.53 -2.49
CA PRO A 726 11.42 -13.39 -1.32
C PRO A 726 10.25 -13.42 -0.33
N TYR A 727 9.43 -12.37 -0.33
CA TYR A 727 8.26 -12.23 0.55
C TYR A 727 6.94 -12.26 -0.22
N TYR A 728 6.96 -12.73 -1.47
CA TYR A 728 5.76 -12.87 -2.30
C TYR A 728 4.61 -13.57 -1.54
N TYR A 729 3.42 -12.97 -1.62
CA TYR A 729 2.30 -13.34 -0.76
C TYR A 729 1.43 -14.48 -1.30
N GLY A 730 1.41 -14.68 -2.62
CA GLY A 730 0.53 -15.63 -3.28
C GLY A 730 0.92 -17.11 -3.10
N GLY A 731 0.29 -17.99 -3.88
CA GLY A 731 0.56 -19.44 -3.88
C GLY A 731 -0.10 -20.19 -2.72
N THR A 732 0.44 -21.37 -2.41
CA THR A 732 -0.01 -22.25 -1.32
C THR A 732 0.83 -22.09 -0.06
N THR A 733 0.28 -22.52 1.08
CA THR A 733 1.00 -22.64 2.36
C THR A 733 2.28 -23.45 2.19
N LYS A 734 2.24 -24.54 1.43
CA LYS A 734 3.39 -25.40 1.15
C LYS A 734 4.49 -24.66 0.42
N GLN A 735 4.16 -24.00 -0.69
CA GLN A 735 5.14 -23.24 -1.49
C GLN A 735 5.81 -22.15 -0.66
N ARG A 736 5.05 -21.35 0.10
CA ARG A 736 5.61 -20.30 0.95
C ARG A 736 6.46 -20.88 2.09
N SER A 737 6.00 -21.95 2.74
CA SER A 737 6.74 -22.60 3.84
C SER A 737 8.07 -23.19 3.37
N LEU A 738 8.12 -23.79 2.18
CA LEU A 738 9.35 -24.36 1.60
C LEU A 738 10.33 -23.27 1.16
N ARG A 739 9.84 -22.18 0.56
CA ARG A 739 10.66 -20.99 0.27
C ARG A 739 11.26 -20.40 1.55
N ASP A 740 10.44 -20.22 2.58
CA ASP A 740 10.88 -19.63 3.85
C ASP A 740 11.84 -20.57 4.60
N LEU A 741 11.64 -21.89 4.52
CA LEU A 741 12.58 -22.90 5.02
C LEU A 741 13.94 -22.77 4.33
N LEU A 742 13.96 -22.73 2.99
CA LEU A 742 15.18 -22.58 2.21
C LEU A 742 15.93 -21.31 2.62
N ARG A 743 15.26 -20.15 2.60
CA ARG A 743 15.84 -18.88 3.04
C ARG A 743 16.43 -18.97 4.44
N LYS A 744 15.66 -19.46 5.41
CA LYS A 744 16.11 -19.57 6.80
C LYS A 744 17.36 -20.43 6.95
N LYS A 745 17.48 -21.53 6.20
CA LYS A 745 18.67 -22.39 6.25
C LYS A 745 19.87 -21.73 5.59
N MET A 746 19.69 -21.08 4.44
CA MET A 746 20.72 -20.28 3.78
C MET A 746 21.24 -19.16 4.69
N GLU A 747 20.36 -18.37 5.27
CA GLU A 747 20.71 -17.26 6.17
C GLU A 747 21.43 -17.72 7.44
N SER A 748 21.11 -18.93 7.93
CA SER A 748 21.80 -19.51 9.08
C SER A 748 23.29 -19.83 8.82
N GLU A 749 23.73 -19.81 7.56
CA GLU A 749 25.10 -20.12 7.14
C GLU A 749 25.79 -18.93 6.46
N GLY A 750 25.30 -17.70 6.69
CA GLY A 750 25.97 -16.48 6.24
C GLY A 750 25.65 -16.07 4.81
N PHE A 751 24.56 -16.59 4.25
CA PHE A 751 23.98 -16.06 3.02
C PHE A 751 22.91 -14.99 3.32
N SER A 752 22.62 -14.14 2.36
CA SER A 752 21.47 -13.22 2.36
C SER A 752 20.70 -13.39 1.05
N VAL A 753 19.38 -13.51 1.14
CA VAL A 753 18.54 -13.56 -0.07
C VAL A 753 18.58 -12.21 -0.80
N TYR A 754 18.58 -12.24 -2.14
CA TYR A 754 18.48 -11.03 -2.94
C TYR A 754 17.04 -10.48 -2.88
N GLU A 755 16.89 -9.16 -2.79
CA GLU A 755 15.61 -8.52 -2.49
C GLU A 755 14.52 -8.74 -3.56
N TYR A 756 14.89 -9.09 -4.79
CA TYR A 756 13.97 -9.33 -5.90
C TYR A 756 13.75 -10.81 -6.24
N GLU A 757 14.58 -11.71 -5.70
CA GLU A 757 14.63 -13.12 -6.14
C GLU A 757 14.75 -14.08 -4.95
N TRP A 758 13.74 -14.94 -4.76
CA TRP A 758 13.68 -15.86 -3.62
C TRP A 758 14.70 -17.01 -3.71
N TRP A 759 15.22 -17.28 -4.91
CA TRP A 759 16.18 -18.35 -5.20
C TRP A 759 17.65 -17.90 -5.14
N HIS A 760 17.91 -16.59 -5.20
CA HIS A 760 19.26 -16.01 -5.27
C HIS A 760 19.79 -15.71 -3.86
N PHE A 761 20.97 -16.22 -3.55
CA PHE A 761 21.62 -16.04 -2.25
C PHE A 761 23.06 -15.54 -2.39
N ASP A 762 23.33 -14.38 -1.79
CA ASP A 762 24.65 -13.76 -1.69
C ASP A 762 25.38 -14.21 -0.42
N TYR A 763 26.61 -14.71 -0.54
CA TYR A 763 27.46 -15.03 0.60
C TYR A 763 28.10 -13.75 1.19
N LYS A 764 28.05 -13.59 2.51
CA LYS A 764 28.46 -12.37 3.26
C LYS A 764 29.82 -11.76 2.87
N ASP A 765 30.78 -12.59 2.46
CA ASP A 765 32.16 -12.19 2.19
C ASP A 765 32.38 -11.69 0.74
N TRP A 766 31.33 -11.57 -0.07
CA TRP A 766 31.44 -11.23 -1.49
C TRP A 766 32.27 -9.96 -1.80
N LYS A 767 32.29 -8.97 -0.88
CA LYS A 767 33.05 -7.72 -1.03
C LYS A 767 34.58 -7.91 -1.02
N LYS A 768 35.08 -9.05 -0.55
CA LYS A 768 36.52 -9.36 -0.52
C LYS A 768 37.08 -9.71 -1.90
N TYR A 769 36.21 -10.09 -2.83
CA TYR A 769 36.60 -10.62 -4.14
C TYR A 769 36.35 -9.62 -5.26
N GLY A 770 37.30 -9.57 -6.21
CA GLY A 770 37.20 -8.78 -7.43
C GLY A 770 36.19 -9.36 -8.43
N ILE A 771 35.91 -8.64 -9.53
CA ILE A 771 35.02 -9.12 -10.59
C ILE A 771 35.77 -10.11 -11.47
N GLY A 772 35.31 -11.37 -11.50
CA GLY A 772 35.90 -12.44 -12.30
C GLY A 772 35.27 -12.57 -13.68
N ASN A 773 36.09 -13.02 -14.65
CA ASN A 773 35.67 -13.28 -16.02
C ASN A 773 36.27 -14.58 -16.60
N LEU A 774 36.60 -15.55 -15.73
CA LEU A 774 37.13 -16.84 -16.15
C LEU A 774 36.03 -17.64 -16.85
N LYS A 775 36.36 -18.32 -17.96
CA LYS A 775 35.44 -19.29 -18.58
C LYS A 775 35.46 -20.58 -17.77
N PHE A 776 34.39 -21.36 -17.81
CA PHE A 776 34.26 -22.57 -16.99
C PHE A 776 35.34 -23.60 -17.31
N GLU A 777 35.71 -23.73 -18.59
CA GLU A 777 36.80 -24.60 -19.05
C GLU A 777 38.19 -24.21 -18.53
N ASP A 778 38.36 -22.98 -18.02
CA ASP A 778 39.65 -22.48 -17.54
C ASP A 778 39.80 -22.59 -16.01
N ILE A 779 38.75 -23.02 -15.30
CA ILE A 779 38.76 -23.20 -13.84
C ILE A 779 39.33 -24.58 -13.54
N LYS A 780 40.48 -24.63 -12.84
CA LYS A 780 41.21 -25.86 -12.51
C LYS A 780 40.91 -26.37 -11.11
#